data_AF-A0A9D6FGF1-F1
#
_entry.id   AF-A0A9D6FGF1-F1
#
_cell.length_a   1.000
_cell.length_b   1.000
_cell.length_c   1.000
_cell.angle_alpha   90.00
_cell.angle_beta   90.00
_cell.angle_gamma   90.00
#
_symmetry.space_group_name_H-M   'P 1'
#
loop_
_entity.id
_entity.type
_entity.pdbx_description
1 polymer ?
#
loop_
_entity_poly.entity_id
_entity_poly.type
_entity_poly.pdbx_seq_one_letter_code
_entity_poly.pdbx_strand_id
1 'polypeptide(L)'
;MLYAGHVEAARIRSGASLAMWLFALVALLVKAIQPENFIGVTACVGYLILINPPTLALLRRASGRRAFRNLSLLINFLEIIGYTAVIYFLGGMEGTYLTPIYAALIAYVAPMAPRRYPFIMAGLCAVTLAAMATLQELKLIPSWNVDADFSMPLRRQIIILSAIIALLFIVASIASYTAGTLRAARDSLREQNRVLEERAAEIEIAHKRLRDANDELERRVAERTEELERSNTDLRGEISERRRTEREKAELEERLLRAQKMEALGLLAGGVAHDLNNVLTGIVAYPELLLSQVAADSPLRRPLTVIQNAGSEAAAIVQDLLALARRGVVRPEILNLNRTVHEYLDSQVHKQLEISHPRIVFRSALAPDLKNVSCSPVHLLKTIMNLVSNAAEAQPMEGEVTVRTENRTLDRDYAGYDSIAPGEYVVLTVSDRGAGISREDLGRIFEPFYTKKVMGRSGTGLGLSVVWGTVRDHHGRIDVQTGEGKGTSFELYFPASSVESADATPSRAEQLREGSGERILIVDDAPMQREIGSEILERLGYVVESVASGEEAVEWLTAHSADLVVLDMIMDPGIDGRETFMRMRKLNPDQRVVIVSGFSETEKVIDMQRLGAGAYVRKPYTVVELAEAVRGGLAKRHRE
;
A
#
# COMPACT_ATOMS: atom_id res chain seq x y z
N MET A 1 61.18 -50.02 13.11
CA MET A 1 60.96 -50.79 14.36
C MET A 1 61.95 -51.94 14.56
N LEU A 2 62.03 -52.94 13.68
CA LEU A 2 62.95 -54.09 13.85
C LEU A 2 64.42 -53.65 14.02
N TYR A 3 64.90 -52.74 13.18
CA TYR A 3 66.27 -52.21 13.26
C TYR A 3 66.57 -51.49 14.59
N ALA A 4 65.64 -50.65 15.08
CA ALA A 4 65.82 -49.89 16.31
C ALA A 4 65.94 -50.82 17.55
N GLY A 5 65.13 -51.88 17.62
CA GLY A 5 65.23 -52.87 18.69
C GLY A 5 66.55 -53.64 18.69
N HIS A 6 67.17 -53.87 17.52
CA HIS A 6 68.48 -54.53 17.44
C HIS A 6 69.64 -53.62 17.81
N VAL A 7 69.54 -52.32 17.54
CA VAL A 7 70.54 -51.34 17.99
C VAL A 7 70.57 -51.26 19.52
N GLU A 8 69.40 -51.27 20.15
CA GLU A 8 69.27 -51.30 21.61
C GLU A 8 69.85 -52.59 22.20
N ALA A 9 69.50 -53.75 21.64
CA ALA A 9 70.06 -55.04 22.04
C ALA A 9 71.60 -55.09 21.87
N ALA A 10 72.15 -54.54 20.79
CA ALA A 10 73.60 -54.51 20.55
C ALA A 10 74.37 -53.72 21.61
N ARG A 11 73.82 -52.58 22.07
CA ARG A 11 74.42 -51.78 23.17
C ARG A 11 74.44 -52.55 24.48
N ILE A 12 73.32 -53.18 24.81
CA ILE A 12 73.18 -53.98 26.02
C ILE A 12 74.19 -55.14 26.02
N ARG A 13 74.34 -55.85 24.88
CA ARG A 13 75.31 -56.95 24.73
C ARG A 13 76.75 -56.49 24.87
N SER A 14 77.13 -55.39 24.22
CA SER A 14 78.49 -54.83 24.34
C SER A 14 78.81 -54.44 25.79
N GLY A 15 77.84 -53.90 26.52
CA GLY A 15 77.97 -53.62 27.95
C GLY A 15 78.19 -54.89 28.79
N ALA A 16 77.45 -55.97 28.50
CA ALA A 16 77.63 -57.25 29.17
C ALA A 16 79.02 -57.88 28.88
N SER A 17 79.51 -57.80 27.63
CA SER A 17 80.86 -58.27 27.27
C SER A 17 81.96 -57.52 28.04
N LEU A 18 81.83 -56.20 28.18
CA LEU A 18 82.76 -55.38 28.94
C LEU A 18 82.76 -55.74 30.44
N ALA A 19 81.58 -56.01 31.01
CA ALA A 19 81.46 -56.41 32.41
C ALA A 19 82.16 -57.75 32.70
N MET A 20 82.06 -58.73 31.80
CA MET A 20 82.80 -60.00 31.93
C MET A 20 84.31 -59.81 31.84
N TRP A 21 84.78 -58.93 30.95
CA TRP A 21 86.20 -58.61 30.86
C TRP A 21 86.73 -57.99 32.16
N LEU A 22 85.96 -57.08 32.76
CA LEU A 22 86.29 -56.50 34.06
C LEU A 22 86.34 -57.58 35.16
N PHE A 23 85.42 -58.54 35.13
CA PHE A 23 85.44 -59.66 36.06
C PHE A 23 86.67 -60.54 35.90
N ALA A 24 87.06 -60.86 34.65
CA ALA A 24 88.28 -61.61 34.36
C ALA A 24 89.54 -60.83 34.77
N LEU A 25 89.54 -59.51 34.64
CA LEU A 25 90.64 -58.64 35.09
C LEU A 25 90.77 -58.70 36.62
N VAL A 26 89.66 -58.64 37.35
CA VAL A 26 89.65 -58.81 38.81
C VAL A 26 90.13 -60.21 39.20
N ALA A 27 89.71 -61.25 38.48
CA ALA A 27 90.17 -62.61 38.72
C ALA A 27 91.70 -62.74 38.51
N LEU A 28 92.26 -62.10 37.48
CA LEU A 28 93.70 -62.03 37.26
C LEU A 28 94.42 -61.30 38.41
N LEU A 29 93.88 -60.16 38.85
CA LEU A 29 94.46 -59.35 39.93
C LEU A 29 94.52 -60.11 41.27
N VAL A 30 93.52 -60.97 41.54
CA VAL A 30 93.47 -61.82 42.73
C VAL A 30 94.22 -63.15 42.52
N LYS A 31 94.91 -63.31 41.37
CA LYS A 31 95.62 -64.53 40.95
C LYS A 31 94.74 -65.78 40.94
N ALA A 32 93.46 -65.60 40.64
CA ALA A 32 92.50 -66.70 40.50
C ALA A 32 92.55 -67.36 39.11
N ILE A 33 93.10 -66.65 38.10
CA ILE A 33 93.34 -67.19 36.76
C ILE A 33 94.77 -66.86 36.33
N GLN A 34 95.36 -67.70 35.48
CA GLN A 34 96.70 -67.47 34.94
C GLN A 34 96.70 -66.32 33.90
N PRO A 35 97.82 -65.60 33.70
CA PRO A 35 97.91 -64.52 32.72
C PRO A 35 97.53 -64.95 31.29
N GLU A 36 97.86 -66.18 30.91
CA GLU A 36 97.57 -66.75 29.59
C GLU A 36 96.06 -66.90 29.36
N ASN A 37 95.32 -67.30 30.40
CA ASN A 37 93.86 -67.38 30.42
C ASN A 37 93.22 -66.02 30.19
N PHE A 38 93.74 -64.97 30.84
CA PHE A 38 93.21 -63.62 30.71
C PHE A 38 93.43 -63.03 29.31
N ILE A 39 94.54 -63.35 28.64
CA ILE A 39 94.79 -62.96 27.25
C ILE A 39 93.71 -63.57 26.32
N GLY A 40 93.40 -64.85 26.51
CA GLY A 40 92.33 -65.53 25.77
C GLY A 40 90.96 -64.87 25.97
N VAL A 41 90.59 -64.59 27.23
CA VAL A 41 89.34 -63.87 27.55
C VAL A 41 89.28 -62.49 26.90
N THR A 42 90.38 -61.74 26.96
CA THR A 42 90.47 -60.39 26.37
C THR A 42 90.29 -60.44 24.85
N ALA A 43 90.90 -61.41 24.17
CA ALA A 43 90.73 -61.60 22.73
C ALA A 43 89.27 -61.93 22.36
N CYS A 44 88.62 -62.82 23.11
CA CYS A 44 87.23 -63.21 22.86
C CYS A 44 86.24 -62.07 23.15
N VAL A 45 86.44 -61.28 24.20
CA VAL A 45 85.61 -60.09 24.46
C VAL A 45 85.82 -59.03 23.38
N GLY A 46 87.07 -58.82 22.95
CA GLY A 46 87.38 -57.95 21.81
C GLY A 46 86.59 -58.37 20.57
N TYR A 47 86.58 -59.66 20.23
CA TYR A 47 85.78 -60.22 19.15
C TYR A 47 84.28 -59.93 19.29
N LEU A 48 83.70 -60.19 20.47
CA LEU A 48 82.27 -60.00 20.75
C LEU A 48 81.83 -58.53 20.62
N ILE A 49 82.71 -57.59 20.94
CA ILE A 49 82.44 -56.16 20.74
C ILE A 49 82.61 -55.79 19.26
N LEU A 50 83.68 -56.25 18.63
CA LEU A 50 84.04 -55.90 17.24
C LEU A 50 83.04 -56.45 16.21
N ILE A 51 82.35 -57.55 16.50
CA ILE A 51 81.36 -58.12 15.58
C ILE A 51 80.06 -57.30 15.50
N ASN A 52 79.75 -56.45 16.49
CA ASN A 52 78.47 -55.71 16.55
C ASN A 52 78.31 -54.61 15.48
N PRO A 53 79.29 -53.71 15.24
CA PRO A 53 79.19 -52.68 14.19
C PRO A 53 78.95 -53.21 12.76
N PRO A 54 79.72 -54.19 12.24
CA PRO A 54 79.50 -54.72 10.89
C PRO A 54 78.15 -55.45 10.80
N THR A 55 77.74 -56.10 11.89
CA THR A 55 76.45 -56.77 12.01
C THR A 55 75.26 -55.81 11.89
N LEU A 56 75.30 -54.68 12.58
CA LEU A 56 74.26 -53.65 12.48
C LEU A 56 74.21 -53.03 11.08
N ALA A 57 75.36 -52.86 10.41
CA ALA A 57 75.42 -52.38 9.04
C ALA A 57 74.77 -53.37 8.05
N LEU A 58 75.02 -54.67 8.23
CA LEU A 58 74.42 -55.75 7.45
C LEU A 58 72.90 -55.85 7.67
N LEU A 59 72.43 -55.79 8.92
CA LEU A 59 71.01 -55.79 9.24
C LEU A 59 70.27 -54.56 8.69
N ARG A 60 70.94 -53.40 8.60
CA ARG A 60 70.38 -52.19 7.98
C ARG A 60 70.12 -52.36 6.48
N ARG A 61 70.92 -53.18 5.79
CA ARG A 61 70.82 -53.42 4.34
C ARG A 61 69.88 -54.56 3.95
N ALA A 62 69.41 -55.37 4.90
CA ALA A 62 68.50 -56.48 4.64
C ALA A 62 67.06 -55.99 4.38
N SER A 63 66.58 -56.12 3.14
CA SER A 63 65.28 -55.60 2.68
C SER A 63 64.07 -56.50 3.00
N GLY A 64 64.28 -57.76 3.40
CA GLY A 64 63.21 -58.74 3.63
C GLY A 64 63.13 -59.29 5.06
N ARG A 65 61.91 -59.41 5.63
CA ARG A 65 61.68 -59.97 6.99
C ARG A 65 62.29 -61.36 7.20
N ARG A 66 62.31 -62.19 6.16
CA ARG A 66 62.86 -63.56 6.23
C ARG A 66 64.40 -63.54 6.24
N ALA A 67 65.01 -62.69 5.42
CA ALA A 67 66.47 -62.48 5.39
C ALA A 67 66.98 -61.88 6.70
N PHE A 68 66.28 -60.85 7.21
CA PHE A 68 66.59 -60.22 8.49
C PHE A 68 66.56 -61.22 9.65
N ARG A 69 65.58 -62.14 9.65
CA ARG A 69 65.44 -63.19 10.67
C ARG A 69 66.56 -64.22 10.61
N ASN A 70 66.90 -64.71 9.42
CA ASN A 70 67.97 -65.70 9.25
C ASN A 70 69.33 -65.11 9.64
N LEU A 71 69.58 -63.85 9.25
CA LEU A 71 70.79 -63.13 9.63
C LEU A 71 70.89 -62.96 11.15
N SER A 72 69.80 -62.56 11.80
CA SER A 72 69.73 -62.44 13.26
C SER A 72 70.04 -63.75 13.99
N LEU A 73 69.60 -64.90 13.46
CA LEU A 73 69.92 -66.21 14.05
C LEU A 73 71.40 -66.55 13.91
N LEU A 74 72.00 -66.30 12.74
CA LEU A 74 73.43 -66.52 12.49
C LEU A 74 74.31 -65.66 13.41
N ILE A 75 73.93 -64.40 13.62
CA ILE A 75 74.63 -63.49 14.52
C ILE A 75 74.61 -64.04 15.95
N ASN A 76 73.44 -64.44 16.44
CA ASN A 76 73.33 -64.99 17.79
C ASN A 76 74.12 -66.30 17.94
N PHE A 77 74.24 -67.10 16.88
CA PHE A 77 75.09 -68.29 16.86
C PHE A 77 76.57 -67.95 17.03
N LEU A 78 77.09 -66.98 16.27
CA LEU A 78 78.48 -66.52 16.37
C LEU A 78 78.79 -65.93 17.75
N GLU A 79 77.83 -65.22 18.33
CA GLU A 79 77.95 -64.70 19.69
C GLU A 79 78.02 -65.82 20.73
N ILE A 80 77.19 -66.87 20.61
CA ILE A 80 77.27 -68.04 21.50
C ILE A 80 78.66 -68.66 21.48
N ILE A 81 79.27 -68.82 20.30
CA ILE A 81 80.64 -69.35 20.18
C ILE A 81 81.62 -68.44 20.92
N GLY A 82 81.53 -67.13 20.71
CA GLY A 82 82.40 -66.17 21.39
C GLY A 82 82.26 -66.22 22.91
N TYR A 83 81.03 -66.31 23.42
CA TYR A 83 80.76 -66.45 24.86
C TYR A 83 81.27 -67.78 25.40
N THR A 84 81.03 -68.90 24.72
CA THR A 84 81.55 -70.23 25.13
C THR A 84 83.09 -70.24 25.15
N ALA A 85 83.74 -69.54 24.22
CA ALA A 85 85.20 -69.39 24.19
C ALA A 85 85.74 -68.52 25.34
N VAL A 86 85.12 -67.35 25.62
CA VAL A 86 85.44 -66.54 26.83
C VAL A 86 85.43 -67.42 28.06
N ILE A 87 84.38 -68.23 28.17
CA ILE A 87 84.16 -69.04 29.33
C ILE A 87 85.19 -70.19 29.45
N TYR A 88 85.53 -70.85 28.34
CA TYR A 88 86.58 -71.87 28.30
C TYR A 88 87.94 -71.34 28.81
N PHE A 89 88.35 -70.15 28.34
CA PHE A 89 89.59 -69.51 28.78
C PHE A 89 89.56 -69.07 30.25
N LEU A 90 88.39 -68.95 30.88
CA LEU A 90 88.29 -68.55 32.29
C LEU A 90 88.64 -69.67 33.27
N GLY A 91 88.70 -70.94 32.84
CA GLY A 91 89.08 -72.03 33.74
C GLY A 91 88.71 -73.46 33.32
N GLY A 92 88.35 -73.68 32.05
CA GLY A 92 88.05 -75.02 31.53
C GLY A 92 86.92 -75.76 32.25
N MET A 93 86.86 -77.08 32.07
CA MET A 93 85.87 -77.97 32.71
C MET A 93 86.10 -78.18 34.22
N GLU A 94 87.28 -77.82 34.74
CA GLU A 94 87.66 -78.01 36.16
C GLU A 94 87.27 -76.82 37.06
N GLY A 95 86.91 -75.66 36.48
CA GLY A 95 86.52 -74.44 37.18
C GLY A 95 85.14 -74.52 37.85
N THR A 96 85.04 -75.22 38.98
CA THR A 96 83.76 -75.52 39.66
C THR A 96 82.99 -74.29 40.18
N TYR A 97 83.67 -73.16 40.35
CA TYR A 97 83.06 -71.89 40.78
C TYR A 97 82.53 -71.03 39.62
N LEU A 98 82.84 -71.41 38.37
CA LEU A 98 82.43 -70.67 37.17
C LEU A 98 81.07 -71.13 36.64
N THR A 99 80.66 -72.38 36.88
CA THR A 99 79.36 -73.00 36.48
C THR A 99 78.11 -72.12 36.66
N PRO A 100 77.97 -71.30 37.72
CA PRO A 100 76.82 -70.41 37.90
C PRO A 100 76.85 -69.20 36.95
N ILE A 101 78.05 -68.73 36.58
CA ILE A 101 78.24 -67.70 35.55
C ILE A 101 77.89 -68.28 34.17
N TYR A 102 78.15 -69.57 33.92
CA TYR A 102 77.63 -70.25 32.71
C TYR A 102 76.09 -70.21 32.68
N ALA A 103 75.42 -70.56 33.79
CA ALA A 103 73.97 -70.58 33.87
C ALA A 103 73.34 -69.17 33.73
N ALA A 104 73.96 -68.16 34.35
CA ALA A 104 73.60 -66.75 34.26
C ALA A 104 73.57 -66.23 32.82
N LEU A 105 74.64 -66.49 32.10
CA LEU A 105 74.85 -65.95 30.76
C LEU A 105 73.88 -66.61 29.77
N ILE A 106 73.65 -67.92 29.91
CA ILE A 106 72.64 -68.66 29.13
C ILE A 106 71.23 -68.15 29.44
N ALA A 107 70.90 -67.91 30.72
CA ALA A 107 69.61 -67.35 31.15
C ALA A 107 69.40 -65.88 30.73
N TYR A 108 70.48 -65.12 30.51
CA TYR A 108 70.43 -63.74 30.03
C TYR A 108 70.30 -63.64 28.50
N VAL A 109 70.93 -64.54 27.75
CA VAL A 109 70.87 -64.57 26.28
C VAL A 109 69.52 -65.13 25.78
N ALA A 110 68.87 -66.02 26.54
CA ALA A 110 67.62 -66.65 26.13
C ALA A 110 66.39 -65.70 25.99
N PRO A 111 66.15 -64.71 26.87
CA PRO A 111 65.05 -63.74 26.74
C PRO A 111 65.20 -62.75 25.58
N MET A 112 66.43 -62.53 25.11
CA MET A 112 66.73 -61.65 23.97
C MET A 112 66.69 -62.39 22.62
N ALA A 113 66.55 -63.71 22.62
CA ALA A 113 66.34 -64.48 21.40
C ALA A 113 64.96 -64.19 20.80
N PRO A 114 64.80 -64.26 19.46
CA PRO A 114 63.51 -64.11 18.80
C PRO A 114 62.47 -65.06 19.43
N ARG A 115 61.24 -64.55 19.69
CA ARG A 115 60.11 -65.19 20.43
C ARG A 115 59.77 -66.66 20.08
N ARG A 116 60.39 -67.28 19.07
CA ARG A 116 60.05 -68.60 18.52
C ARG A 116 61.14 -69.67 18.63
N TYR A 117 62.37 -69.36 19.08
CA TYR A 117 63.48 -70.33 19.07
C TYR A 117 64.33 -70.45 20.36
N PRO A 118 63.80 -70.22 21.58
CA PRO A 118 64.62 -70.28 22.80
C PRO A 118 65.24 -71.67 23.03
N PHE A 119 64.51 -72.75 22.73
CA PHE A 119 64.99 -74.13 22.91
C PHE A 119 66.12 -74.52 21.93
N ILE A 120 66.09 -74.02 20.69
CA ILE A 120 67.14 -74.29 19.70
C ILE A 120 68.44 -73.58 20.12
N MET A 121 68.34 -72.36 20.63
CA MET A 121 69.51 -71.61 21.11
C MET A 121 70.13 -72.26 22.35
N ALA A 122 69.30 -72.72 23.29
CA ALA A 122 69.78 -73.47 24.47
C ALA A 122 70.46 -74.80 24.08
N GLY A 123 69.87 -75.56 23.16
CA GLY A 123 70.46 -76.81 22.65
C GLY A 123 71.79 -76.57 21.94
N LEU A 124 71.90 -75.48 21.19
CA LEU A 124 73.11 -75.13 20.47
C LEU A 124 74.26 -74.70 21.41
N CYS A 125 73.96 -73.96 22.48
CA CYS A 125 74.92 -73.71 23.56
C CYS A 125 75.44 -75.02 24.16
N ALA A 126 74.54 -75.96 24.49
CA ALA A 126 74.91 -77.25 25.06
C ALA A 126 75.79 -78.08 24.10
N VAL A 127 75.48 -78.10 22.81
CA VAL A 127 76.29 -78.79 21.79
C VAL A 127 77.68 -78.15 21.66
N THR A 128 77.78 -76.82 21.62
CA THR A 128 79.09 -76.15 21.52
C THR A 128 79.97 -76.38 22.75
N LEU A 129 79.36 -76.46 23.93
CA LEU A 129 80.07 -76.74 25.18
C LEU A 129 80.51 -78.21 25.25
N ALA A 130 79.64 -79.13 24.87
CA ALA A 130 79.97 -80.56 24.78
C ALA A 130 81.09 -80.81 23.74
N ALA A 131 81.06 -80.12 22.60
CA ALA A 131 82.10 -80.21 21.58
C ALA A 131 83.46 -79.67 22.06
N MET A 132 83.48 -78.57 22.83
CA MET A 132 84.69 -78.08 23.48
C MET A 132 85.24 -79.10 24.49
N ALA A 133 84.37 -79.69 25.31
CA ALA A 133 84.76 -80.70 26.28
C ALA A 133 85.37 -81.95 25.61
N THR A 134 84.75 -82.45 24.54
CA THR A 134 85.26 -83.63 23.80
C THR A 134 86.57 -83.33 23.05
N LEU A 135 86.72 -82.14 22.47
CA LEU A 135 87.98 -81.72 21.83
C LEU A 135 89.14 -81.64 22.84
N GLN A 136 88.85 -81.23 24.08
CA GLN A 136 89.84 -81.21 25.16
C GLN A 136 90.23 -82.64 25.61
N GLU A 137 89.26 -83.55 25.79
CA GLU A 137 89.54 -84.96 26.14
C GLU A 137 90.37 -85.68 25.06
N LEU A 138 90.14 -85.35 23.78
CA LEU A 138 90.92 -85.85 22.64
C LEU A 138 92.30 -85.19 22.51
N LYS A 139 92.67 -84.27 23.42
CA LYS A 139 93.92 -83.49 23.42
C LYS A 139 94.15 -82.66 22.15
N LEU A 140 93.08 -82.31 21.44
CA LEU A 140 93.14 -81.46 20.24
C LEU A 140 93.24 -79.96 20.59
N ILE A 141 92.85 -79.58 21.81
CA ILE A 141 92.98 -78.24 22.37
C ILE A 141 93.62 -78.28 23.77
N PRO A 142 94.35 -77.22 24.21
CA PRO A 142 95.11 -77.24 25.47
C PRO A 142 94.19 -77.36 26.70
N SER A 143 94.56 -78.16 27.70
CA SER A 143 93.85 -78.13 28.98
C SER A 143 94.23 -76.85 29.75
N TRP A 144 93.30 -75.91 29.81
CA TRP A 144 93.44 -74.71 30.63
C TRP A 144 92.96 -75.03 32.04
N ASN A 145 93.91 -75.25 32.95
CA ASN A 145 93.61 -75.51 34.35
C ASN A 145 93.67 -74.21 35.15
N VAL A 146 92.81 -74.13 36.16
CA VAL A 146 92.92 -73.11 37.21
C VAL A 146 94.01 -73.59 38.18
N ASP A 147 94.82 -72.68 38.73
CA ASP A 147 95.93 -73.02 39.65
C ASP A 147 95.51 -74.06 40.71
N ALA A 148 96.24 -75.18 40.77
CA ALA A 148 95.91 -76.35 41.58
C ALA A 148 96.08 -76.14 43.11
N ASP A 149 96.65 -75.01 43.55
CA ASP A 149 96.87 -74.69 44.96
C ASP A 149 95.70 -73.94 45.63
N PHE A 150 94.58 -73.73 44.92
CA PHE A 150 93.43 -72.99 45.44
C PHE A 150 92.51 -73.84 46.32
N SER A 151 92.97 -74.21 47.52
CA SER A 151 92.13 -74.82 48.56
C SER A 151 91.23 -73.78 49.27
N MET A 152 90.26 -73.21 48.54
CA MET A 152 89.27 -72.33 49.19
C MET A 152 88.33 -73.15 50.08
N PRO A 153 88.06 -72.76 51.35
CA PRO A 153 87.13 -73.48 52.21
C PRO A 153 85.71 -73.50 51.62
N LEU A 154 85.03 -74.65 51.66
CA LEU A 154 83.67 -74.88 51.14
C LEU A 154 82.67 -73.76 51.52
N ARG A 155 82.81 -73.21 52.74
CA ARG A 155 81.96 -72.11 53.25
C ARG A 155 82.04 -70.84 52.39
N ARG A 156 83.23 -70.49 51.87
CA ARG A 156 83.42 -69.28 51.05
C ARG A 156 82.89 -69.48 49.63
N GLN A 157 83.01 -70.69 49.08
CA GLN A 157 82.41 -71.06 47.80
C GLN A 157 80.88 -70.97 47.85
N ILE A 158 80.24 -71.44 48.92
CA ILE A 158 78.78 -71.37 49.10
C ILE A 158 78.29 -69.91 49.18
N ILE A 159 79.03 -69.02 49.87
CA ILE A 159 78.67 -67.59 49.99
C ILE A 159 78.76 -66.87 48.64
N ILE A 160 79.81 -67.14 47.85
CA ILE A 160 79.97 -66.55 46.52
C ILE A 160 78.88 -67.08 45.58
N LEU A 161 78.60 -68.38 45.64
CA LEU A 161 77.55 -69.04 44.86
C LEU A 161 76.16 -68.46 45.17
N SER A 162 75.82 -68.26 46.45
CA SER A 162 74.53 -67.69 46.85
C SER A 162 74.38 -66.21 46.49
N ALA A 163 75.45 -65.41 46.60
CA ALA A 163 75.46 -64.02 46.17
C ALA A 163 75.24 -63.88 44.65
N ILE A 164 75.87 -64.76 43.87
CA ILE A 164 75.69 -64.80 42.41
C ILE A 164 74.25 -65.21 42.06
N ILE A 165 73.71 -66.27 42.69
CA ILE A 165 72.32 -66.71 42.46
C ILE A 165 71.33 -65.58 42.78
N ALA A 166 71.52 -64.87 43.90
CA ALA A 166 70.66 -63.75 44.29
C ALA A 166 70.72 -62.60 43.27
N LEU A 167 71.92 -62.24 42.80
CA LEU A 167 72.11 -61.18 41.80
C LEU A 167 71.42 -61.53 40.47
N LEU A 168 71.52 -62.79 40.04
CA LEU A 168 70.87 -63.27 38.81
C LEU A 168 69.35 -63.26 38.92
N PHE A 169 68.81 -63.61 40.09
CA PHE A 169 67.37 -63.57 40.32
C PHE A 169 66.84 -62.12 40.24
N ILE A 170 67.56 -61.16 40.81
CA ILE A 170 67.20 -59.73 40.74
C ILE A 170 67.17 -59.23 39.30
N VAL A 171 68.21 -59.54 38.51
CA VAL A 171 68.27 -59.12 37.10
C VAL A 171 67.15 -59.76 36.27
N ALA A 172 66.87 -61.05 36.47
CA ALA A 172 65.77 -61.74 35.80
C ALA A 172 64.40 -61.18 36.17
N SER A 173 64.17 -60.83 37.44
CA SER A 173 62.92 -60.21 37.90
C SER A 173 62.69 -58.83 37.28
N ILE A 174 63.72 -57.97 37.24
CA ILE A 174 63.62 -56.63 36.63
C ILE A 174 63.33 -56.73 35.13
N ALA A 175 64.00 -57.65 34.42
CA ALA A 175 63.78 -57.88 33.00
C ALA A 175 62.35 -58.41 32.70
N SER A 176 61.83 -59.30 33.54
CA SER A 176 60.46 -59.81 33.41
C SER A 176 59.41 -58.71 33.63
N TYR A 177 59.59 -57.89 34.68
CA TYR A 177 58.67 -56.81 35.03
C TYR A 177 58.59 -55.72 33.94
N THR A 178 59.73 -55.28 33.43
CA THR A 178 59.81 -54.27 32.35
C THR A 178 59.20 -54.77 31.04
N ALA A 179 59.40 -56.05 30.70
CA ALA A 179 58.79 -56.66 29.52
C ALA A 179 57.26 -56.81 29.63
N GLY A 180 56.71 -56.88 30.85
CA GLY A 180 55.27 -56.91 31.10
C GLY A 180 54.62 -55.54 30.96
N THR A 181 55.18 -54.51 31.58
CA THR A 181 54.65 -53.14 31.56
C THR A 181 54.64 -52.52 30.17
N LEU A 182 55.70 -52.74 29.38
CA LEU A 182 55.79 -52.25 28.00
C LEU A 182 54.74 -52.89 27.07
N ARG A 183 54.36 -54.14 27.34
CA ARG A 183 53.29 -54.82 26.59
C ARG A 183 51.92 -54.20 26.88
N ALA A 184 51.61 -54.01 28.16
CA ALA A 184 50.34 -53.41 28.58
C ALA A 184 50.15 -52.00 28.00
N ALA A 185 51.18 -51.15 28.06
CA ALA A 185 51.14 -49.80 27.51
C ALA A 185 50.88 -49.78 25.99
N ARG A 186 51.54 -50.67 25.24
CA ARG A 186 51.36 -50.75 23.79
C ARG A 186 49.97 -51.22 23.39
N ASP A 187 49.41 -52.18 24.10
CA ASP A 187 48.10 -52.73 23.77
C ASP A 187 46.98 -51.73 24.11
N SER A 188 47.12 -50.95 25.19
CA SER A 188 46.21 -49.84 25.51
C SER A 188 46.20 -48.73 24.45
N LEU A 189 47.37 -48.35 23.94
CA LEU A 189 47.50 -47.29 22.92
C LEU A 189 46.86 -47.68 21.58
N ARG A 190 46.91 -48.98 21.25
CA ARG A 190 46.24 -49.51 20.05
C ARG A 190 44.72 -49.41 20.16
N GLU A 191 44.18 -49.71 21.33
CA GLU A 191 42.73 -49.64 21.53
C GLU A 191 42.23 -48.18 21.49
N GLN A 192 42.97 -47.24 22.07
CA GLN A 192 42.64 -45.81 21.98
C GLN A 192 42.65 -45.30 20.53
N ASN A 193 43.64 -45.69 19.72
CA ASN A 193 43.69 -45.30 18.31
C ASN A 193 42.50 -45.88 17.52
N ARG A 194 42.11 -47.13 17.79
CA ARG A 194 40.93 -47.74 17.14
C ARG A 194 39.66 -46.95 17.41
N VAL A 195 39.42 -46.57 18.67
CA VAL A 195 38.25 -45.78 19.07
C VAL A 195 38.25 -44.39 18.45
N LEU A 196 39.42 -43.75 18.35
CA LEU A 196 39.54 -42.43 17.71
C LEU A 196 39.26 -42.49 16.20
N GLU A 197 39.74 -43.52 15.51
CA GLU A 197 39.45 -43.74 14.08
C GLU A 197 37.95 -43.96 13.85
N GLU A 198 37.28 -44.75 14.70
CA GLU A 198 35.83 -44.96 14.63
C GLU A 198 35.05 -43.64 14.84
N ARG A 199 35.39 -42.85 15.86
CA ARG A 199 34.74 -41.55 16.12
C ARG A 199 34.98 -40.52 15.01
N ALA A 200 36.18 -40.49 14.43
CA ALA A 200 36.49 -39.58 13.33
C ALA A 200 35.59 -39.86 12.12
N ALA A 201 35.37 -41.15 11.79
CA ALA A 201 34.49 -41.56 10.71
C ALA A 201 33.02 -41.17 10.98
N GLU A 202 32.53 -41.32 12.21
CA GLU A 202 31.16 -40.91 12.59
C GLU A 202 30.94 -39.41 12.42
N ILE A 203 31.91 -38.59 12.85
CA ILE A 203 31.84 -37.12 12.72
C ILE A 203 31.80 -36.71 11.25
N GLU A 204 32.60 -37.35 10.40
CA GLU A 204 32.64 -37.04 8.96
C GLU A 204 31.29 -37.34 8.28
N ILE A 205 30.65 -38.47 8.62
CA ILE A 205 29.31 -38.81 8.13
C ILE A 205 28.27 -37.80 8.64
N ALA A 206 28.33 -37.42 9.91
CA ALA A 206 27.41 -36.44 10.50
C ALA A 206 27.56 -35.06 9.83
N HIS A 207 28.80 -34.61 9.60
CA HIS A 207 29.08 -33.37 8.88
C HIS A 207 28.54 -33.38 7.46
N LYS A 208 28.68 -34.51 6.74
CA LYS A 208 28.13 -34.65 5.40
C LYS A 208 26.60 -34.53 5.41
N ARG A 209 25.92 -35.25 6.29
CA ARG A 209 24.45 -35.16 6.43
C ARG A 209 23.98 -33.76 6.79
N LEU A 210 24.73 -33.05 7.64
CA LEU A 210 24.40 -31.67 8.03
C LEU A 210 24.50 -30.73 6.82
N ARG A 211 25.55 -30.86 6.00
CA ARG A 211 25.68 -30.08 4.75
C ARG A 211 24.54 -30.37 3.80
N ASP A 212 24.28 -31.65 3.51
CA ASP A 212 23.21 -32.05 2.59
C ASP A 212 21.84 -31.50 3.06
N ALA A 213 21.57 -31.52 4.38
CA ALA A 213 20.36 -30.96 4.96
C ALA A 213 20.32 -29.43 4.89
N ASN A 214 21.45 -28.75 5.08
CA ASN A 214 21.53 -27.29 5.01
C ASN A 214 21.34 -26.79 3.57
N ASP A 215 21.97 -27.44 2.59
CA ASP A 215 21.85 -27.10 1.17
C ASP A 215 20.38 -27.27 0.69
N GLU A 216 19.71 -28.34 1.12
CA GLU A 216 18.29 -28.56 0.82
C GLU A 216 17.37 -27.55 1.53
N LEU A 217 17.71 -27.13 2.75
CA LEU A 217 16.98 -26.08 3.46
C LEU A 217 17.14 -24.73 2.75
N GLU A 218 18.37 -24.35 2.36
CA GLU A 218 18.65 -23.12 1.62
C GLU A 218 17.88 -23.09 0.30
N ARG A 219 17.82 -24.21 -0.43
CA ARG A 219 17.03 -24.33 -1.66
C ARG A 219 15.53 -24.09 -1.40
N ARG A 220 14.95 -24.74 -0.38
CA ARG A 220 13.52 -24.53 -0.04
C ARG A 220 13.24 -23.11 0.42
N VAL A 221 14.14 -22.50 1.19
CA VAL A 221 13.99 -21.11 1.65
C VAL A 221 13.98 -20.16 0.45
N ALA A 222 14.90 -20.35 -0.51
CA ALA A 222 14.95 -19.57 -1.74
C ALA A 222 13.67 -19.72 -2.57
N GLU A 223 13.22 -20.95 -2.82
CA GLU A 223 11.98 -21.23 -3.56
C GLU A 223 10.75 -20.59 -2.90
N ARG A 224 10.61 -20.72 -1.57
CA ARG A 224 9.49 -20.14 -0.82
C ARG A 224 9.54 -18.61 -0.76
N THR A 225 10.72 -18.03 -0.72
CA THR A 225 10.87 -16.57 -0.71
C THR A 225 10.47 -15.98 -2.06
N GLU A 226 10.87 -16.61 -3.17
CA GLU A 226 10.47 -16.18 -4.51
C GLU A 226 8.95 -16.30 -4.72
N GLU A 227 8.33 -17.41 -4.29
CA GLU A 227 6.88 -17.60 -4.36
C GLU A 227 6.13 -16.55 -3.52
N LEU A 228 6.63 -16.25 -2.32
CA LEU A 228 6.05 -15.24 -1.45
C LEU A 228 6.17 -13.83 -2.02
N GLU A 229 7.31 -13.50 -2.63
CA GLU A 229 7.52 -12.21 -3.31
C GLU A 229 6.54 -12.01 -4.46
N ARG A 230 6.37 -13.02 -5.32
CA ARG A 230 5.38 -12.98 -6.42
C ARG A 230 3.96 -12.81 -5.89
N SER A 231 3.57 -13.59 -4.89
CA SER A 231 2.23 -13.47 -4.29
C SER A 231 2.01 -12.09 -3.65
N ASN A 232 3.04 -11.50 -3.03
CA ASN A 232 2.95 -10.17 -2.44
C ASN A 232 2.83 -9.07 -3.51
N THR A 233 3.53 -9.20 -4.64
CA THR A 233 3.38 -8.26 -5.77
C THR A 233 1.98 -8.33 -6.37
N ASP A 234 1.44 -9.53 -6.56
CA ASP A 234 0.10 -9.73 -7.13
C ASP A 234 -0.99 -9.15 -6.21
N LEU A 235 -0.93 -9.45 -4.91
CA LEU A 235 -1.86 -8.92 -3.90
C LEU A 235 -1.80 -7.38 -3.82
N ARG A 236 -0.61 -6.79 -3.94
CA ARG A 236 -0.48 -5.32 -3.97
C ARG A 236 -1.16 -4.71 -5.19
N GLY A 237 -1.06 -5.36 -6.35
CA GLY A 237 -1.78 -4.97 -7.57
C GLY A 237 -3.29 -4.99 -7.36
N GLU A 238 -3.83 -6.10 -6.86
CA GLU A 238 -5.26 -6.29 -6.62
C GLU A 238 -5.83 -5.29 -5.60
N ILE A 239 -5.10 -5.04 -4.51
CA ILE A 239 -5.50 -4.04 -3.49
C ILE A 239 -5.54 -2.63 -4.10
N SER A 240 -4.58 -2.28 -4.95
CA SER A 240 -4.54 -0.96 -5.59
C SER A 240 -5.73 -0.76 -6.53
N GLU A 241 -6.06 -1.78 -7.32
CA GLU A 241 -7.21 -1.75 -8.23
C GLU A 241 -8.53 -1.65 -7.47
N ARG A 242 -8.71 -2.48 -6.44
CA ARG A 242 -9.92 -2.46 -5.60
C ARG A 242 -10.14 -1.10 -4.93
N ARG A 243 -9.09 -0.48 -4.39
CA ARG A 243 -9.16 0.86 -3.79
C ARG A 243 -9.57 1.94 -4.80
N ARG A 244 -9.14 1.80 -6.06
CA ARG A 244 -9.54 2.73 -7.12
C ARG A 244 -11.03 2.60 -7.42
N THR A 245 -11.52 1.38 -7.62
CA THR A 245 -12.94 1.10 -7.89
C THR A 245 -13.84 1.54 -6.73
N GLU A 246 -13.43 1.33 -5.48
CA GLU A 246 -14.18 1.77 -4.30
C GLU A 246 -14.30 3.31 -4.23
N ARG A 247 -13.25 4.05 -4.58
CA ARG A 247 -13.29 5.52 -4.65
C ARG A 247 -14.21 6.03 -5.77
N GLU A 248 -14.05 5.49 -6.97
CA GLU A 248 -14.89 5.85 -8.13
C GLU A 248 -16.38 5.58 -7.83
N LYS A 249 -16.68 4.46 -7.16
CA LYS A 249 -18.04 4.13 -6.72
C LYS A 249 -18.59 5.13 -5.69
N ALA A 250 -17.80 5.48 -4.67
CA ALA A 250 -18.23 6.42 -3.63
C ALA A 250 -18.56 7.81 -4.22
N GLU A 251 -17.73 8.31 -5.14
CA GLU A 251 -17.97 9.58 -5.83
C GLU A 251 -19.25 9.55 -6.69
N LEU A 252 -19.53 8.42 -7.36
CA LEU A 252 -20.75 8.24 -8.14
C LEU A 252 -22.01 8.16 -7.26
N GLU A 253 -21.94 7.46 -6.12
CA GLU A 253 -23.05 7.37 -5.16
C GLU A 253 -23.41 8.73 -4.57
N GLU A 254 -22.42 9.56 -4.22
CA GLU A 254 -22.65 10.92 -3.72
C GLU A 254 -23.33 11.81 -4.79
N ARG A 255 -22.85 11.74 -6.04
CA ARG A 255 -23.47 12.47 -7.16
C ARG A 255 -24.90 12.04 -7.40
N LEU A 256 -25.18 10.74 -7.35
CA LEU A 256 -26.51 10.18 -7.55
C LEU A 256 -27.46 10.62 -6.43
N LEU A 257 -27.03 10.58 -5.17
CA LEU A 257 -27.84 11.00 -4.03
C LEU A 257 -28.16 12.50 -4.09
N ARG A 258 -27.20 13.34 -4.49
CA ARG A 258 -27.41 14.78 -4.72
C ARG A 258 -28.40 15.03 -5.86
N ALA A 259 -28.32 14.26 -6.94
CA ALA A 259 -29.24 14.35 -8.07
C ALA A 259 -30.68 13.96 -7.69
N GLN A 260 -30.86 12.85 -6.96
CA GLN A 260 -32.14 12.35 -6.47
C GLN A 260 -32.80 13.30 -5.46
N LYS A 261 -32.03 13.84 -4.50
CA LYS A 261 -32.53 14.84 -3.53
C LYS A 261 -33.13 16.05 -4.25
N MET A 262 -32.46 16.51 -5.31
CA MET A 262 -32.88 17.66 -6.09
C MET A 262 -34.07 17.35 -7.00
N GLU A 263 -34.18 16.12 -7.53
CA GLU A 263 -35.35 15.67 -8.30
C GLU A 263 -36.62 15.57 -7.43
N ALA A 264 -36.50 14.97 -6.24
CA ALA A 264 -37.61 14.86 -5.29
C ALA A 264 -38.11 16.24 -4.82
N LEU A 265 -37.19 17.19 -4.59
CA LEU A 265 -37.54 18.57 -4.26
C LEU A 265 -38.29 19.26 -5.40
N GLY A 266 -37.91 19.00 -6.66
CA GLY A 266 -38.61 19.59 -7.80
C GLY A 266 -40.03 19.06 -8.01
N LEU A 267 -40.25 17.77 -7.82
CA LEU A 267 -41.61 17.19 -7.89
C LEU A 267 -42.53 17.75 -6.81
N LEU A 268 -42.04 17.91 -5.57
CA LEU A 268 -42.82 18.46 -4.46
C LEU A 268 -43.09 19.95 -4.63
N ALA A 269 -42.08 20.71 -5.08
CA ALA A 269 -42.19 22.14 -5.30
C ALA A 269 -43.21 22.50 -6.39
N GLY A 270 -43.31 21.72 -7.47
CA GLY A 270 -44.26 21.97 -8.56
C GLY A 270 -45.73 21.94 -8.12
N GLY A 271 -46.12 20.93 -7.33
CA GLY A 271 -47.49 20.79 -6.81
C GLY A 271 -47.81 21.79 -5.71
N VAL A 272 -46.91 21.98 -4.75
CA VAL A 272 -47.13 22.91 -3.61
C VAL A 272 -47.17 24.37 -4.07
N ALA A 273 -46.32 24.75 -5.03
CA ALA A 273 -46.28 26.12 -5.51
C ALA A 273 -47.51 26.52 -6.32
N HIS A 274 -48.14 25.57 -7.02
CA HIS A 274 -49.42 25.79 -7.67
C HIS A 274 -50.48 26.25 -6.65
N ASP A 275 -50.63 25.50 -5.56
CA ASP A 275 -51.64 25.80 -4.53
C ASP A 275 -51.31 27.10 -3.78
N LEU A 276 -50.03 27.39 -3.54
CA LEU A 276 -49.60 28.65 -2.92
C LEU A 276 -49.82 29.86 -3.82
N ASN A 277 -49.58 29.76 -5.12
CA ASN A 277 -49.83 30.87 -6.06
C ASN A 277 -51.32 31.26 -6.09
N ASN A 278 -52.23 30.28 -5.92
CA ASN A 278 -53.67 30.55 -5.86
C ASN A 278 -54.04 31.39 -4.62
N VAL A 279 -53.45 31.09 -3.46
CA VAL A 279 -53.67 31.86 -2.23
C VAL A 279 -53.00 33.24 -2.30
N LEU A 280 -51.78 33.30 -2.83
CA LEU A 280 -50.98 34.53 -2.88
C LEU A 280 -51.56 35.57 -3.84
N THR A 281 -52.25 35.13 -4.90
CA THR A 281 -52.94 36.03 -5.84
C THR A 281 -53.92 36.93 -5.09
N GLY A 282 -54.73 36.39 -4.17
CA GLY A 282 -55.64 37.20 -3.35
C GLY A 282 -54.91 38.14 -2.40
N ILE A 283 -53.81 37.69 -1.79
CA ILE A 283 -53.03 38.48 -0.83
C ILE A 283 -52.29 39.65 -1.51
N VAL A 284 -51.95 39.53 -2.79
CA VAL A 284 -51.31 40.60 -3.57
C VAL A 284 -52.36 41.52 -4.22
N ALA A 285 -53.37 40.95 -4.88
CA ALA A 285 -54.31 41.70 -5.69
C ALA A 285 -55.31 42.53 -4.85
N TYR A 286 -55.86 41.98 -3.76
CA TYR A 286 -56.84 42.73 -2.97
C TYR A 286 -56.27 43.99 -2.32
N PRO A 287 -55.08 43.97 -1.69
CA PRO A 287 -54.46 45.20 -1.22
C PRO A 287 -54.19 46.21 -2.34
N GLU A 288 -53.82 45.76 -3.54
CA GLU A 288 -53.63 46.65 -4.70
C GLU A 288 -54.94 47.34 -5.09
N LEU A 289 -56.03 46.57 -5.20
CA LEU A 289 -57.37 47.09 -5.49
C LEU A 289 -57.84 48.06 -4.41
N LEU A 290 -57.69 47.71 -3.14
CA LEU A 290 -58.04 48.56 -2.01
C LEU A 290 -57.19 49.84 -1.96
N LEU A 291 -55.88 49.75 -2.24
CA LEU A 291 -54.99 50.91 -2.34
C LEU A 291 -55.38 51.85 -3.48
N SER A 292 -56.02 51.33 -4.54
CA SER A 292 -56.53 52.14 -5.65
C SER A 292 -57.83 52.89 -5.30
N GLN A 293 -58.60 52.40 -4.33
CA GLN A 293 -59.89 52.98 -3.90
C GLN A 293 -59.77 53.87 -2.66
N VAL A 294 -58.69 53.71 -1.90
CA VAL A 294 -58.46 54.43 -0.64
C VAL A 294 -57.71 55.74 -0.89
N ALA A 295 -58.24 56.86 -0.37
CA ALA A 295 -57.65 58.20 -0.45
C ALA A 295 -56.20 58.24 0.05
N ALA A 296 -55.36 59.07 -0.58
CA ALA A 296 -53.89 59.10 -0.41
C ALA A 296 -53.41 59.34 1.03
N ASP A 297 -54.24 59.95 1.87
CA ASP A 297 -53.99 60.30 3.28
C ASP A 297 -54.60 59.30 4.28
N SER A 298 -55.31 58.28 3.81
CA SER A 298 -56.00 57.33 4.67
C SER A 298 -55.02 56.50 5.52
N PRO A 299 -55.32 56.29 6.82
CA PRO A 299 -54.50 55.46 7.71
C PRO A 299 -54.46 53.99 7.28
N LEU A 300 -55.39 53.54 6.43
CA LEU A 300 -55.45 52.16 5.91
C LEU A 300 -54.43 51.90 4.79
N ARG A 301 -53.88 52.93 4.13
CA ARG A 301 -52.90 52.73 3.06
C ARG A 301 -51.65 52.02 3.54
N ARG A 302 -51.09 52.45 4.68
CA ARG A 302 -49.86 51.84 5.21
C ARG A 302 -50.02 50.35 5.53
N PRO A 303 -51.07 49.90 6.28
CA PRO A 303 -51.35 48.48 6.46
C PRO A 303 -51.55 47.72 5.14
N LEU A 304 -52.30 48.27 4.18
CA LEU A 304 -52.53 47.61 2.89
C LEU A 304 -51.25 47.45 2.08
N THR A 305 -50.40 48.48 2.03
CA THR A 305 -49.08 48.39 1.38
C THR A 305 -48.18 47.36 2.06
N VAL A 306 -48.24 47.22 3.39
CA VAL A 306 -47.48 46.18 4.11
C VAL A 306 -47.99 44.77 3.75
N ILE A 307 -49.31 44.56 3.68
CA ILE A 307 -49.90 43.28 3.27
C ILE A 307 -49.53 42.96 1.82
N GLN A 308 -49.64 43.94 0.91
CA GLN A 308 -49.26 43.80 -0.49
C GLN A 308 -47.81 43.38 -0.62
N ASN A 309 -46.90 44.11 0.04
CA ASN A 309 -45.47 43.82 0.00
C ASN A 309 -45.15 42.43 0.56
N ALA A 310 -45.79 42.03 1.67
CA ALA A 310 -45.62 40.70 2.24
C ALA A 310 -46.14 39.58 1.31
N GLY A 311 -47.27 39.82 0.64
CA GLY A 311 -47.80 38.92 -0.39
C GLY A 311 -46.87 38.79 -1.59
N SER A 312 -46.35 39.92 -2.09
CA SER A 312 -45.41 39.96 -3.21
C SER A 312 -44.08 39.28 -2.87
N GLU A 313 -43.60 39.45 -1.63
CA GLU A 313 -42.42 38.76 -1.12
C GLU A 313 -42.65 37.25 -1.06
N ALA A 314 -43.78 36.80 -0.50
CA ALA A 314 -44.12 35.38 -0.47
C ALA A 314 -44.30 34.77 -1.88
N ALA A 315 -44.89 35.52 -2.82
CA ALA A 315 -44.98 35.12 -4.23
C ALA A 315 -43.60 34.96 -4.87
N ALA A 316 -42.67 35.89 -4.62
CA ALA A 316 -41.30 35.78 -5.10
C ALA A 316 -40.59 34.51 -4.57
N ILE A 317 -40.83 34.14 -3.31
CA ILE A 317 -40.26 32.92 -2.70
C ILE A 317 -40.81 31.66 -3.37
N VAL A 318 -42.12 31.60 -3.62
CA VAL A 318 -42.76 30.47 -4.31
C VAL A 318 -42.27 30.36 -5.75
N GLN A 319 -42.05 31.49 -6.43
CA GLN A 319 -41.44 31.51 -7.77
C GLN A 319 -40.00 31.01 -7.75
N ASP A 320 -39.20 31.38 -6.75
CA ASP A 320 -37.83 30.87 -6.58
C ASP A 320 -37.82 29.35 -6.33
N LEU A 321 -38.81 28.85 -5.58
CA LEU A 321 -39.02 27.42 -5.38
C LEU A 321 -39.43 26.70 -6.68
N LEU A 322 -40.26 27.32 -7.53
CA LEU A 322 -40.64 26.79 -8.84
C LEU A 322 -39.48 26.77 -9.84
N ALA A 323 -38.62 27.79 -9.82
CA ALA A 323 -37.44 27.85 -10.66
C ALA A 323 -36.47 26.70 -10.35
N LEU A 324 -36.37 26.29 -9.08
CA LEU A 324 -35.62 25.11 -8.66
C LEU A 324 -36.23 23.78 -9.15
N ALA A 325 -37.55 23.77 -9.28
CA ALA A 325 -38.33 22.57 -9.54
C ALA A 325 -38.36 22.15 -11.01
N ARG A 326 -38.36 23.14 -11.90
CA ARG A 326 -38.55 22.93 -13.35
C ARG A 326 -37.20 22.79 -14.04
N ARG A 327 -36.60 21.60 -13.98
CA ARG A 327 -35.47 21.25 -14.87
C ARG A 327 -35.95 21.15 -16.33
N GLY A 328 -35.25 21.83 -17.24
CA GLY A 328 -35.33 21.56 -18.69
C GLY A 328 -36.51 22.15 -19.50
N VAL A 329 -37.38 22.97 -18.90
CA VAL A 329 -38.51 23.65 -19.62
C VAL A 329 -38.25 25.15 -19.74
N VAL A 330 -37.02 25.51 -20.09
CA VAL A 330 -36.61 26.89 -20.31
C VAL A 330 -36.35 27.03 -21.79
N ARG A 331 -37.01 27.95 -22.49
CA ARG A 331 -36.63 28.32 -23.86
C ARG A 331 -35.36 29.18 -23.75
N PRO A 332 -34.18 28.66 -24.13
CA PRO A 332 -32.98 29.47 -24.08
C PRO A 332 -32.98 30.41 -25.29
N GLU A 333 -32.61 31.66 -25.06
CA GLU A 333 -32.46 32.67 -26.10
C GLU A 333 -30.98 32.98 -26.29
N ILE A 334 -30.60 33.37 -27.50
CA ILE A 334 -29.23 33.83 -27.78
C ILE A 334 -29.14 35.29 -27.35
N LEU A 335 -28.44 35.52 -26.23
CA LEU A 335 -28.31 36.84 -25.62
C LEU A 335 -26.85 37.19 -25.31
N ASN A 336 -26.60 38.49 -25.16
CA ASN A 336 -25.34 39.02 -24.67
C ASN A 336 -25.43 39.26 -23.15
N LEU A 337 -24.55 38.61 -22.37
CA LEU A 337 -24.52 38.70 -20.91
C LEU A 337 -24.34 40.14 -20.39
N ASN A 338 -23.56 40.99 -21.08
CA ASN A 338 -23.36 42.37 -20.64
C ASN A 338 -24.66 43.16 -20.65
N ARG A 339 -25.54 42.89 -21.62
CA ARG A 339 -26.85 43.56 -21.69
C ARG A 339 -27.69 43.25 -20.46
N THR A 340 -27.78 41.98 -20.06
CA THR A 340 -28.52 41.59 -18.85
C THR A 340 -27.88 42.16 -17.58
N VAL A 341 -26.55 42.27 -17.52
CA VAL A 341 -25.87 42.95 -16.41
C VAL A 341 -26.24 44.45 -16.37
N HIS A 342 -26.26 45.14 -17.51
CA HIS A 342 -26.72 46.53 -17.58
C HIS A 342 -28.18 46.68 -17.17
N GLU A 343 -29.08 45.83 -17.67
CA GLU A 343 -30.50 45.81 -17.28
C GLU A 343 -30.67 45.62 -15.77
N TYR A 344 -29.84 44.80 -15.12
CA TYR A 344 -29.82 44.67 -13.66
C TYR A 344 -29.33 45.95 -12.97
N LEU A 345 -28.21 46.52 -13.40
CA LEU A 345 -27.63 47.72 -12.77
C LEU A 345 -28.58 48.93 -12.87
N ASP A 346 -29.36 49.03 -13.96
CA ASP A 346 -30.34 50.10 -14.13
C ASP A 346 -31.67 49.87 -13.38
N SER A 347 -31.89 48.64 -12.89
CA SER A 347 -33.14 48.22 -12.25
C SER A 347 -33.41 48.92 -10.91
N GLN A 348 -34.69 49.04 -10.56
CA GLN A 348 -35.10 49.60 -9.27
C GLN A 348 -34.62 48.76 -8.08
N VAL A 349 -34.46 47.45 -8.28
CA VAL A 349 -33.96 46.51 -7.27
C VAL A 349 -32.51 46.83 -6.91
N HIS A 350 -31.65 47.08 -7.91
CA HIS A 350 -30.26 47.45 -7.67
C HIS A 350 -30.16 48.79 -6.93
N LYS A 351 -30.92 49.80 -7.36
CA LYS A 351 -30.99 51.11 -6.70
C LYS A 351 -31.43 51.01 -5.23
N GLN A 352 -32.41 50.16 -4.92
CA GLN A 352 -32.82 49.90 -3.54
C GLN A 352 -31.72 49.20 -2.72
N LEU A 353 -30.95 48.30 -3.35
CA LEU A 353 -29.83 47.63 -2.69
C LEU A 353 -28.71 48.62 -2.34
N GLU A 354 -28.38 49.55 -3.24
CA GLU A 354 -27.43 50.64 -2.99
C GLU A 354 -27.88 51.55 -1.83
N ILE A 355 -29.16 51.90 -1.79
CA ILE A 355 -29.74 52.71 -0.69
C ILE A 355 -29.67 51.95 0.64
N SER A 356 -29.92 50.64 0.63
CA SER A 356 -29.93 49.80 1.83
C SER A 356 -28.51 49.50 2.35
N HIS A 357 -27.50 49.57 1.46
CA HIS A 357 -26.09 49.32 1.78
C HIS A 357 -25.19 50.49 1.34
N PRO A 358 -25.34 51.69 1.94
CA PRO A 358 -24.68 52.91 1.47
C PRO A 358 -23.15 52.92 1.63
N ARG A 359 -22.60 51.92 2.32
CA ARG A 359 -21.15 51.76 2.58
C ARG A 359 -20.50 50.70 1.67
N ILE A 360 -21.24 50.12 0.73
CA ILE A 360 -20.73 49.16 -0.24
C ILE A 360 -20.55 49.85 -1.58
N VAL A 361 -19.38 49.69 -2.19
CA VAL A 361 -19.10 50.20 -3.53
C VAL A 361 -19.39 49.11 -4.56
N PHE A 362 -20.32 49.36 -5.47
CA PHE A 362 -20.61 48.47 -6.59
C PHE A 362 -19.74 48.86 -7.79
N ARG A 363 -19.03 47.88 -8.37
CA ARG A 363 -18.22 48.06 -9.59
C ARG A 363 -18.60 47.05 -10.66
N SER A 364 -18.49 47.47 -11.91
CA SER A 364 -18.61 46.59 -13.06
C SER A 364 -17.36 46.66 -13.94
N ALA A 365 -16.93 45.51 -14.44
CA ALA A 365 -15.82 45.36 -15.37
C ALA A 365 -16.25 44.41 -16.49
N LEU A 366 -16.89 44.96 -17.52
CA LEU A 366 -17.50 44.16 -18.58
C LEU A 366 -16.61 44.14 -19.82
N ALA A 367 -16.25 42.96 -20.32
CA ALA A 367 -15.46 42.86 -21.54
C ALA A 367 -16.29 43.36 -22.75
N PRO A 368 -15.77 44.29 -23.57
CA PRO A 368 -16.53 44.88 -24.68
C PRO A 368 -16.87 43.85 -25.77
N ASP A 369 -16.00 42.86 -25.97
CA ASP A 369 -16.06 41.90 -27.08
C ASP A 369 -16.61 40.54 -26.61
N LEU A 370 -17.62 40.55 -25.73
CA LEU A 370 -18.16 39.34 -25.11
C LEU A 370 -18.98 38.50 -26.11
N LYS A 371 -18.70 37.19 -26.20
CA LYS A 371 -19.48 36.27 -27.04
C LYS A 371 -20.90 36.08 -26.50
N ASN A 372 -21.82 35.67 -27.36
CA ASN A 372 -23.20 35.38 -26.96
C ASN A 372 -23.31 34.05 -26.20
N VAL A 373 -24.36 33.90 -25.41
CA VAL A 373 -24.69 32.66 -24.71
C VAL A 373 -26.14 32.27 -24.96
N SER A 374 -26.43 30.97 -24.87
CA SER A 374 -27.79 30.44 -24.95
C SER A 374 -28.36 30.34 -23.55
N CYS A 375 -29.15 31.34 -23.13
CA CYS A 375 -29.66 31.44 -21.77
C CYS A 375 -31.05 32.08 -21.72
N SER A 376 -31.83 31.82 -20.66
CA SER A 376 -33.05 32.58 -20.39
C SER A 376 -32.71 33.95 -19.78
N PRO A 377 -33.16 35.06 -20.39
CA PRO A 377 -32.92 36.40 -19.86
C PRO A 377 -33.45 36.56 -18.42
N VAL A 378 -34.65 36.02 -18.14
CA VAL A 378 -35.30 36.13 -16.83
C VAL A 378 -34.51 35.39 -15.75
N HIS A 379 -34.06 34.17 -16.04
CA HIS A 379 -33.30 33.37 -15.07
C HIS A 379 -31.89 33.92 -14.86
N LEU A 380 -31.27 34.44 -15.91
CA LEU A 380 -29.96 35.08 -15.81
C LEU A 380 -30.01 36.36 -14.99
N LEU A 381 -31.02 37.21 -15.21
CA LEU A 381 -31.25 38.41 -14.42
C LEU A 381 -31.41 38.07 -12.93
N LYS A 382 -32.23 37.04 -12.62
CA LYS A 382 -32.41 36.56 -11.24
C LYS A 382 -31.13 35.99 -10.64
N THR A 383 -30.31 35.30 -11.44
CA THR A 383 -29.00 34.78 -11.04
C THR A 383 -28.07 35.91 -10.61
N ILE A 384 -27.99 36.98 -11.39
CA ILE A 384 -27.20 38.18 -11.06
C ILE A 384 -27.73 38.83 -9.78
N MET A 385 -29.05 39.03 -9.68
CA MET A 385 -29.70 39.60 -8.49
C MET A 385 -29.33 38.83 -7.21
N ASN A 386 -29.45 37.49 -7.25
CA ASN A 386 -29.16 36.65 -6.09
C ASN A 386 -27.68 36.70 -5.68
N LEU A 387 -26.76 36.67 -6.66
CA LEU A 387 -25.32 36.75 -6.36
C LEU A 387 -24.93 38.12 -5.80
N VAL A 388 -25.41 39.20 -6.40
CA VAL A 388 -25.08 40.57 -5.96
C VAL A 388 -25.70 40.91 -4.60
N SER A 389 -26.94 40.48 -4.33
CA SER A 389 -27.57 40.65 -3.01
C SER A 389 -26.80 39.86 -1.94
N ASN A 390 -26.44 38.61 -2.21
CA ASN A 390 -25.65 37.80 -1.27
C ASN A 390 -24.26 38.41 -1.02
N ALA A 391 -23.61 38.92 -2.06
CA ALA A 391 -22.33 39.61 -1.98
C ALA A 391 -22.41 40.88 -1.11
N ALA A 392 -23.48 41.67 -1.25
CA ALA A 392 -23.71 42.85 -0.43
C ALA A 392 -24.01 42.51 1.03
N GLU A 393 -24.90 41.55 1.27
CA GLU A 393 -25.31 41.13 2.62
C GLU A 393 -24.19 40.45 3.42
N ALA A 394 -23.21 39.83 2.73
CA ALA A 394 -22.06 39.18 3.38
C ALA A 394 -21.03 40.18 3.96
N GLN A 395 -21.26 41.48 3.77
CA GLN A 395 -20.32 42.56 4.13
C GLN A 395 -20.91 43.43 5.26
N PRO A 396 -20.40 43.31 6.51
CA PRO A 396 -21.06 43.91 7.68
C PRO A 396 -20.86 45.43 7.85
N MET A 397 -19.84 46.04 7.23
CA MET A 397 -19.56 47.49 7.43
C MET A 397 -19.25 48.24 6.14
N GLU A 398 -18.10 47.97 5.54
CA GLU A 398 -17.62 48.60 4.30
C GLU A 398 -17.09 47.50 3.38
N GLY A 399 -17.22 47.72 2.08
CA GLY A 399 -16.59 46.82 1.13
C GLY A 399 -17.01 47.08 -0.29
N GLU A 400 -16.82 46.06 -1.13
CA GLU A 400 -16.86 46.19 -2.58
C GLU A 400 -17.53 44.94 -3.17
N VAL A 401 -18.46 45.16 -4.09
CA VAL A 401 -19.03 44.10 -4.92
C VAL A 401 -18.66 44.37 -6.37
N THR A 402 -17.96 43.44 -7.00
CA THR A 402 -17.52 43.56 -8.39
C THR A 402 -18.24 42.54 -9.26
N VAL A 403 -18.86 43.01 -10.34
CA VAL A 403 -19.43 42.17 -11.41
C VAL A 403 -18.52 42.25 -12.63
N ARG A 404 -17.97 41.12 -13.07
CA ARG A 404 -17.04 41.04 -14.20
C ARG A 404 -17.54 40.04 -15.24
N THR A 405 -17.36 40.36 -16.52
CA THR A 405 -17.58 39.42 -17.62
C THR A 405 -16.33 39.30 -18.49
N GLU A 406 -16.00 38.09 -18.91
CA GLU A 406 -14.87 37.84 -19.82
C GLU A 406 -15.07 36.58 -20.66
N ASN A 407 -14.39 36.51 -21.80
CA ASN A 407 -14.27 35.26 -22.57
C ASN A 407 -13.06 34.47 -22.04
N ARG A 408 -13.25 33.18 -21.74
CA ARG A 408 -12.20 32.30 -21.23
C ARG A 408 -12.16 31.00 -22.03
N THR A 409 -11.01 30.67 -22.59
CA THR A 409 -10.77 29.39 -23.28
C THR A 409 -10.05 28.45 -22.32
N LEU A 410 -10.59 27.25 -22.14
CA LEU A 410 -10.00 26.20 -21.31
C LEU A 410 -9.42 25.10 -22.20
N ASP A 411 -8.11 24.88 -22.11
CA ASP A 411 -7.40 23.88 -22.94
C ASP A 411 -7.39 22.47 -22.32
N ARG A 412 -7.68 22.37 -21.01
CA ARG A 412 -7.67 21.14 -20.22
C ARG A 412 -8.81 21.17 -19.22
N ASP A 413 -9.16 19.99 -18.70
CA ASP A 413 -10.12 19.89 -17.60
C ASP A 413 -9.68 20.79 -16.44
N TYR A 414 -10.54 21.73 -16.07
CA TYR A 414 -10.33 22.60 -14.93
C TYR A 414 -11.07 22.02 -13.72
N ALA A 415 -10.30 21.60 -12.72
CA ALA A 415 -10.81 21.08 -11.46
C ALA A 415 -11.05 22.24 -10.47
N GLY A 416 -12.22 22.88 -10.59
CA GLY A 416 -12.72 23.85 -9.61
C GLY A 416 -13.71 23.20 -8.64
N TYR A 417 -14.70 23.96 -8.17
CA TYR A 417 -15.85 23.42 -7.44
C TYR A 417 -16.60 22.37 -8.26
N ASP A 418 -16.85 22.66 -9.54
CA ASP A 418 -17.27 21.70 -10.55
C ASP A 418 -16.09 21.34 -11.48
N SER A 419 -16.10 20.13 -12.03
CA SER A 419 -15.24 19.79 -13.17
C SER A 419 -15.77 20.47 -14.44
N ILE A 420 -14.92 21.29 -15.06
CA ILE A 420 -15.22 22.07 -16.26
C ILE A 420 -14.40 21.49 -17.43
N ALA A 421 -15.10 21.03 -18.47
CA ALA A 421 -14.48 20.47 -19.66
C ALA A 421 -13.74 21.55 -20.48
N PRO A 422 -12.80 21.17 -21.36
CA PRO A 422 -12.16 22.10 -22.29
C PRO A 422 -13.18 22.71 -23.25
N GLY A 423 -13.02 23.99 -23.57
CA GLY A 423 -13.93 24.71 -24.47
C GLY A 423 -13.83 26.23 -24.37
N GLU A 424 -14.65 26.90 -25.17
CA GLU A 424 -14.82 28.36 -25.11
C GLU A 424 -15.99 28.73 -24.21
N TYR A 425 -15.72 29.53 -23.19
CA TYR A 425 -16.70 29.93 -22.19
C TYR A 425 -16.81 31.45 -22.11
N VAL A 426 -18.01 31.90 -21.81
CA VAL A 426 -18.28 33.25 -21.31
C VAL A 426 -18.44 33.16 -19.81
N VAL A 427 -17.62 33.88 -19.07
CA VAL A 427 -17.54 33.82 -17.61
C VAL A 427 -18.18 35.06 -17.01
N LEU A 428 -19.15 34.86 -16.12
CA LEU A 428 -19.71 35.90 -15.25
C LEU A 428 -19.15 35.70 -13.85
N THR A 429 -18.41 36.68 -13.34
CA THR A 429 -17.85 36.68 -11.99
C THR A 429 -18.58 37.70 -11.12
N VAL A 430 -19.02 37.29 -9.92
CA VAL A 430 -19.46 38.19 -8.86
C VAL A 430 -18.57 37.97 -7.64
N SER A 431 -17.87 39.02 -7.21
CA SER A 431 -16.93 38.95 -6.10
C SER A 431 -17.24 39.98 -5.01
N ASP A 432 -17.12 39.55 -3.76
CA ASP A 432 -17.22 40.36 -2.55
C ASP A 432 -15.93 40.31 -1.71
N ARG A 433 -15.79 41.26 -0.78
CA ARG A 433 -14.73 41.29 0.25
C ARG A 433 -15.26 40.94 1.65
N GLY A 434 -16.33 40.15 1.72
CA GLY A 434 -17.04 39.81 2.95
C GLY A 434 -16.37 38.73 3.80
N ALA A 435 -17.16 38.12 4.69
CA ALA A 435 -16.67 37.15 5.67
C ALA A 435 -16.13 35.84 5.04
N GLY A 436 -16.42 35.57 3.77
CA GLY A 436 -16.07 34.30 3.13
C GLY A 436 -16.92 33.11 3.61
N ILE A 437 -16.69 31.94 3.02
CA ILE A 437 -17.43 30.70 3.30
C ILE A 437 -16.47 29.68 3.90
N SER A 438 -16.88 29.00 4.99
CA SER A 438 -16.08 27.94 5.61
C SER A 438 -16.00 26.69 4.73
N ARG A 439 -14.96 25.86 4.91
CA ARG A 439 -14.83 24.59 4.17
C ARG A 439 -15.95 23.60 4.45
N GLU A 440 -16.50 23.62 5.66
CA GLU A 440 -17.62 22.74 6.04
C GLU A 440 -18.91 23.12 5.30
N ASP A 441 -19.12 24.41 5.05
CA ASP A 441 -20.34 24.89 4.40
C ASP A 441 -20.28 24.83 2.88
N LEU A 442 -19.07 24.89 2.28
CA LEU A 442 -18.89 24.99 0.82
C LEU A 442 -19.60 23.85 0.06
N GLY A 443 -19.65 22.64 0.64
CA GLY A 443 -20.38 21.51 0.08
C GLY A 443 -21.91 21.67 0.07
N ARG A 444 -22.43 22.56 0.93
CA ARG A 444 -23.85 22.69 1.27
C ARG A 444 -24.48 24.01 0.83
N ILE A 445 -23.71 25.01 0.42
CA ILE A 445 -24.22 26.36 0.08
C ILE A 445 -25.26 26.40 -1.04
N PHE A 446 -25.27 25.39 -1.90
CA PHE A 446 -26.24 25.26 -2.99
C PHE A 446 -27.44 24.37 -2.61
N GLU A 447 -27.45 23.78 -1.40
CA GLU A 447 -28.60 23.03 -0.92
C GLU A 447 -29.79 23.97 -0.62
N PRO A 448 -31.00 23.65 -1.09
CA PRO A 448 -32.18 24.47 -0.82
C PRO A 448 -32.44 24.65 0.68
N PHE A 449 -32.84 25.86 1.06
CA PHE A 449 -33.11 26.29 2.46
C PHE A 449 -31.88 26.29 3.38
N TYR A 450 -30.69 25.96 2.89
CA TYR A 450 -29.48 26.06 3.67
C TYR A 450 -29.09 27.53 3.85
N THR A 451 -29.06 27.99 5.10
CA THR A 451 -28.64 29.35 5.45
C THR A 451 -28.07 29.39 6.86
N LYS A 452 -27.03 30.20 7.07
CA LYS A 452 -26.51 30.55 8.40
C LYS A 452 -27.12 31.84 8.97
N LYS A 453 -28.04 32.47 8.24
CA LYS A 453 -28.71 33.72 8.63
C LYS A 453 -29.83 33.42 9.64
N VAL A 454 -30.05 34.34 10.59
CA VAL A 454 -31.13 34.23 11.59
C VAL A 454 -32.48 34.42 10.88
N MET A 455 -33.40 33.47 11.04
CA MET A 455 -34.76 33.50 10.48
C MET A 455 -35.43 34.86 10.75
N GLY A 456 -35.91 35.54 9.69
CA GLY A 456 -36.63 36.81 9.77
C GLY A 456 -35.82 38.08 9.47
N ARG A 457 -34.50 37.99 9.20
CA ARG A 457 -33.65 39.13 8.82
C ARG A 457 -32.93 38.93 7.47
N SER A 458 -33.67 38.49 6.45
CA SER A 458 -33.21 38.26 5.08
C SER A 458 -32.58 36.88 4.82
N GLY A 459 -33.13 36.18 3.83
CA GLY A 459 -32.57 34.96 3.22
C GLY A 459 -33.47 33.74 3.36
N THR A 460 -34.17 33.37 2.29
CA THR A 460 -34.95 32.13 2.18
C THR A 460 -34.09 30.86 2.07
N GLY A 461 -32.78 31.02 1.90
CA GLY A 461 -31.84 29.92 1.62
C GLY A 461 -32.02 29.31 0.23
N LEU A 462 -32.81 29.93 -0.66
CA LEU A 462 -33.06 29.42 -2.02
C LEU A 462 -32.20 30.10 -3.09
N GLY A 463 -31.68 31.31 -2.82
CA GLY A 463 -31.02 32.15 -3.82
C GLY A 463 -29.84 31.47 -4.53
N LEU A 464 -28.91 30.87 -3.79
CA LEU A 464 -27.77 30.15 -4.38
C LEU A 464 -28.20 28.85 -5.07
N SER A 465 -29.20 28.16 -4.55
CA SER A 465 -29.77 26.99 -5.22
C SER A 465 -30.34 27.36 -6.60
N VAL A 466 -31.01 28.52 -6.72
CA VAL A 466 -31.58 29.01 -7.99
C VAL A 466 -30.47 29.34 -8.98
N VAL A 467 -29.37 29.93 -8.51
CA VAL A 467 -28.15 30.15 -9.31
C VAL A 467 -27.61 28.81 -9.83
N TRP A 468 -27.49 27.82 -8.94
CA TRP A 468 -27.02 26.48 -9.32
C TRP A 468 -27.90 25.81 -10.36
N GLY A 469 -29.22 25.82 -10.16
CA GLY A 469 -30.19 25.27 -11.11
C GLY A 469 -30.10 25.97 -12.47
N THR A 470 -30.15 27.31 -12.48
CA THR A 470 -30.09 28.11 -13.71
C THR A 470 -28.83 27.82 -14.51
N VAL A 471 -27.66 27.78 -13.88
CA VAL A 471 -26.41 27.53 -14.60
C VAL A 471 -26.39 26.12 -15.18
N ARG A 472 -26.89 25.12 -14.45
CA ARG A 472 -26.93 23.73 -14.92
C ARG A 472 -27.92 23.50 -16.07
N ASP A 473 -29.10 24.11 -15.99
CA ASP A 473 -30.13 24.04 -17.05
C ASP A 473 -29.64 24.63 -18.38
N HIS A 474 -28.70 25.59 -18.32
CA HIS A 474 -28.07 26.20 -19.49
C HIS A 474 -26.69 25.62 -19.80
N HIS A 475 -26.44 24.36 -19.40
CA HIS A 475 -25.20 23.62 -19.62
C HIS A 475 -23.92 24.25 -19.07
N GLY A 476 -24.04 25.25 -18.20
CA GLY A 476 -22.92 25.93 -17.58
C GLY A 476 -22.32 25.17 -16.39
N ARG A 477 -21.26 25.75 -15.82
CA ARG A 477 -20.55 25.25 -14.62
C ARG A 477 -20.30 26.38 -13.64
N ILE A 478 -20.15 26.04 -12.36
CA ILE A 478 -19.90 27.02 -11.30
C ILE A 478 -18.56 26.69 -10.65
N ASP A 479 -17.74 27.72 -10.49
CA ASP A 479 -16.58 27.69 -9.60
C ASP A 479 -16.76 28.69 -8.46
N VAL A 480 -16.24 28.35 -7.28
CA VAL A 480 -16.35 29.17 -6.08
C VAL A 480 -14.99 29.29 -5.43
N GLN A 481 -14.44 30.50 -5.44
CA GLN A 481 -13.19 30.83 -4.77
C GLN A 481 -13.51 31.61 -3.50
N THR A 482 -13.20 31.04 -2.35
CA THR A 482 -13.56 31.64 -1.06
C THR A 482 -12.56 31.26 0.02
N GLY A 483 -12.45 32.11 1.03
CA GLY A 483 -11.72 31.81 2.26
C GLY A 483 -12.24 32.69 3.40
N GLU A 484 -12.30 32.14 4.61
CA GLU A 484 -12.77 32.87 5.79
C GLU A 484 -11.97 34.18 5.96
N GLY A 485 -12.69 35.30 6.04
CA GLY A 485 -12.16 36.66 6.13
C GLY A 485 -11.54 37.22 4.85
N LYS A 486 -11.59 36.51 3.71
CA LYS A 486 -11.00 36.91 2.43
C LYS A 486 -12.01 37.27 1.34
N GLY A 487 -13.31 37.18 1.64
CA GLY A 487 -14.39 37.34 0.67
C GLY A 487 -14.66 36.09 -0.15
N THR A 488 -15.62 36.20 -1.06
CA THR A 488 -16.03 35.13 -1.98
C THR A 488 -16.06 35.64 -3.41
N SER A 489 -15.73 34.77 -4.35
CA SER A 489 -15.87 35.00 -5.79
C SER A 489 -16.59 33.79 -6.39
N PHE A 490 -17.76 34.06 -6.97
CA PHE A 490 -18.52 33.08 -7.74
C PHE A 490 -18.22 33.31 -9.22
N GLU A 491 -17.75 32.28 -9.92
CA GLU A 491 -17.53 32.29 -11.36
C GLU A 491 -18.52 31.34 -12.05
N LEU A 492 -19.37 31.87 -12.92
CA LEU A 492 -20.33 31.10 -13.70
C LEU A 492 -19.83 30.99 -15.14
N TYR A 493 -19.62 29.77 -15.61
CA TYR A 493 -19.11 29.45 -16.93
C TYR A 493 -20.26 29.03 -17.84
N PHE A 494 -20.55 29.81 -18.88
CA PHE A 494 -21.55 29.47 -19.90
C PHE A 494 -20.86 29.13 -21.22
N PRO A 495 -21.24 28.05 -21.93
CA PRO A 495 -20.69 27.76 -23.25
C PRO A 495 -20.96 28.92 -24.21
N ALA A 496 -19.92 29.37 -24.93
CA ALA A 496 -20.07 30.42 -25.92
C ALA A 496 -20.88 29.93 -27.14
N SER A 497 -21.83 30.75 -27.59
CA SER A 497 -22.59 30.53 -28.82
C SER A 497 -21.96 31.30 -29.98
N SER A 498 -21.88 30.67 -31.14
CA SER A 498 -21.44 31.28 -32.41
C SER A 498 -22.57 31.94 -33.21
N VAL A 499 -23.80 31.92 -32.69
CA VAL A 499 -24.99 32.49 -33.35
C VAL A 499 -25.12 33.98 -33.00
N GLU A 500 -25.29 34.83 -34.01
CA GLU A 500 -25.60 36.26 -33.82
C GLU A 500 -27.00 36.43 -33.20
N SER A 501 -27.13 37.33 -32.23
CA SER A 501 -28.40 37.62 -31.56
C SER A 501 -29.32 38.37 -32.54
N ALA A 502 -30.59 37.98 -32.61
CA ALA A 502 -31.58 38.79 -33.31
C ALA A 502 -31.85 40.05 -32.47
N ASP A 503 -31.46 41.21 -33.00
CA ASP A 503 -31.59 42.52 -32.35
C ASP A 503 -32.97 42.74 -31.71
N ALA A 504 -32.96 43.18 -30.44
CA ALA A 504 -34.16 43.56 -29.73
C ALA A 504 -34.44 45.06 -29.91
N THR A 505 -35.69 45.37 -30.23
CA THR A 505 -36.23 46.73 -30.18
C THR A 505 -36.49 47.15 -28.71
N PRO A 506 -36.25 48.40 -28.30
CA PRO A 506 -36.53 48.84 -26.93
C PRO A 506 -38.03 49.01 -26.61
N SER A 507 -38.32 48.74 -25.33
CA SER A 507 -39.59 48.82 -24.61
C SER A 507 -40.39 50.11 -24.81
N ARG A 508 -41.70 49.97 -25.05
CA ARG A 508 -42.71 51.03 -25.25
C ARG A 508 -43.75 50.97 -24.13
N ALA A 509 -43.33 51.27 -22.91
CA ALA A 509 -44.17 51.16 -21.71
C ALA A 509 -45.05 52.40 -21.40
N GLU A 510 -45.01 53.48 -22.20
CA GLU A 510 -45.65 54.77 -21.82
C GLU A 510 -46.98 55.11 -22.53
N GLN A 511 -47.63 54.17 -23.23
CA GLN A 511 -48.91 54.45 -23.95
C GLN A 511 -50.02 53.44 -23.58
N LEU A 512 -50.46 53.40 -22.33
CA LEU A 512 -51.45 52.45 -21.81
C LEU A 512 -52.82 53.09 -21.47
N ARG A 513 -53.49 53.66 -22.48
CA ARG A 513 -54.96 53.88 -22.49
C ARG A 513 -55.49 53.86 -23.93
N GLU A 514 -55.93 52.71 -24.44
CA GLU A 514 -56.43 52.58 -25.83
C GLU A 514 -57.53 51.49 -26.01
N GLY A 515 -58.38 51.20 -25.02
CA GLY A 515 -59.64 50.49 -25.32
C GLY A 515 -60.61 51.43 -26.04
N SER A 516 -61.13 51.01 -27.21
CA SER A 516 -62.10 51.77 -28.01
C SER A 516 -63.50 51.13 -27.97
N GLY A 517 -63.83 50.40 -26.90
CA GLY A 517 -65.12 49.72 -26.71
C GLY A 517 -65.21 48.30 -27.30
N GLU A 518 -64.08 47.68 -27.66
CA GLU A 518 -64.05 46.28 -28.10
C GLU A 518 -64.57 45.34 -27.00
N ARG A 519 -65.28 44.27 -27.42
CA ARG A 519 -65.89 43.32 -26.50
C ARG A 519 -64.96 42.13 -26.23
N ILE A 520 -64.60 41.93 -24.97
CA ILE A 520 -63.73 40.84 -24.53
C ILE A 520 -64.54 39.86 -23.68
N LEU A 521 -64.43 38.57 -24.00
CA LEU A 521 -64.99 37.49 -23.18
C LEU A 521 -63.90 36.86 -22.33
N ILE A 522 -64.05 36.85 -21.02
CA ILE A 522 -63.15 36.13 -20.09
C ILE A 522 -63.77 34.79 -19.73
N VAL A 523 -63.01 33.72 -19.87
CA VAL A 523 -63.45 32.34 -19.58
C VAL A 523 -62.48 31.75 -18.56
N ASP A 524 -62.94 31.57 -17.33
CA ASP A 524 -62.12 31.17 -16.19
C ASP A 524 -63.03 30.60 -15.09
N ASP A 525 -62.67 29.44 -14.53
CA ASP A 525 -63.49 28.76 -13.53
C ASP A 525 -63.37 29.41 -12.14
N ALA A 526 -62.25 30.07 -11.86
CA ALA A 526 -62.00 30.74 -10.60
C ALA A 526 -62.74 32.10 -10.53
N PRO A 527 -63.75 32.26 -9.65
CA PRO A 527 -64.54 33.50 -9.56
C PRO A 527 -63.68 34.75 -9.31
N MET A 528 -62.65 34.60 -8.47
CA MET A 528 -61.72 35.68 -8.13
C MET A 528 -60.86 36.13 -9.33
N GLN A 529 -60.47 35.21 -10.21
CA GLN A 529 -59.63 35.54 -11.37
C GLN A 529 -60.45 36.20 -12.48
N ARG A 530 -61.71 35.77 -12.65
CA ARG A 530 -62.68 36.45 -13.50
C ARG A 530 -62.90 37.90 -13.08
N GLU A 531 -63.17 38.14 -11.80
CA GLU A 531 -63.42 39.48 -11.26
C GLU A 531 -62.22 40.40 -11.50
N ILE A 532 -61.00 39.95 -11.19
CA ILE A 532 -59.77 40.70 -11.41
C ILE A 532 -59.54 40.99 -12.90
N GLY A 533 -59.65 39.98 -13.76
CA GLY A 533 -59.46 40.15 -15.20
C GLY A 533 -60.47 41.13 -15.80
N SER A 534 -61.73 41.05 -15.36
CA SER A 534 -62.79 41.97 -15.79
C SER A 534 -62.49 43.40 -15.37
N GLU A 535 -62.18 43.63 -14.09
CA GLU A 535 -61.87 44.98 -13.60
C GLU A 535 -60.66 45.61 -14.32
N ILE A 536 -59.62 44.83 -14.59
CA ILE A 536 -58.43 45.31 -15.31
C ILE A 536 -58.79 45.77 -16.72
N LEU A 537 -59.52 44.95 -17.47
CA LEU A 537 -59.86 45.24 -18.86
C LEU A 537 -60.93 46.33 -18.99
N GLU A 538 -61.89 46.41 -18.08
CA GLU A 538 -62.86 47.51 -18.01
C GLU A 538 -62.17 48.85 -17.76
N ARG A 539 -61.19 48.89 -16.83
CA ARG A 539 -60.40 50.10 -16.56
C ARG A 539 -59.56 50.55 -17.76
N LEU A 540 -59.23 49.62 -18.67
CA LEU A 540 -58.50 49.90 -19.91
C LEU A 540 -59.43 50.36 -21.05
N GLY A 541 -60.75 50.36 -20.84
CA GLY A 541 -61.76 50.86 -21.79
C GLY A 541 -62.41 49.78 -22.66
N TYR A 542 -62.26 48.50 -22.31
CA TYR A 542 -62.92 47.39 -23.00
C TYR A 542 -64.30 47.08 -22.40
N VAL A 543 -65.20 46.51 -23.22
CA VAL A 543 -66.48 45.98 -22.75
C VAL A 543 -66.27 44.51 -22.40
N VAL A 544 -66.35 44.15 -21.12
CA VAL A 544 -66.01 42.80 -20.67
C VAL A 544 -67.26 42.01 -20.32
N GLU A 545 -67.30 40.75 -20.74
CA GLU A 545 -68.22 39.73 -20.25
C GLU A 545 -67.39 38.57 -19.70
N SER A 546 -67.87 37.89 -18.66
CA SER A 546 -67.14 36.75 -18.08
C SER A 546 -68.04 35.55 -17.80
N VAL A 547 -67.54 34.34 -18.07
CA VAL A 547 -68.27 33.07 -17.92
C VAL A 547 -67.43 32.04 -17.17
N ALA A 548 -68.08 31.11 -16.46
CA ALA A 548 -67.42 30.21 -15.50
C ALA A 548 -66.82 28.94 -16.13
N SER A 549 -67.18 28.62 -17.38
CA SER A 549 -66.80 27.36 -18.01
C SER A 549 -66.67 27.49 -19.51
N GLY A 550 -65.97 26.53 -20.12
CA GLY A 550 -65.86 26.43 -21.57
C GLY A 550 -67.19 26.18 -22.26
N GLU A 551 -68.10 25.44 -21.62
CA GLU A 551 -69.46 25.21 -22.10
C GLU A 551 -70.27 26.51 -22.16
N GLU A 552 -70.25 27.31 -21.08
CA GLU A 552 -70.91 28.62 -21.05
C GLU A 552 -70.32 29.57 -22.09
N ALA A 553 -69.00 29.54 -22.31
CA ALA A 553 -68.34 30.35 -23.33
C ALA A 553 -68.82 30.01 -24.74
N VAL A 554 -68.91 28.71 -25.05
CA VAL A 554 -69.38 28.24 -26.35
C VAL A 554 -70.85 28.58 -26.56
N GLU A 555 -71.70 28.40 -25.54
CA GLU A 555 -73.11 28.78 -25.60
C GLU A 555 -73.28 30.29 -25.78
N TRP A 556 -72.57 31.11 -25.00
CA TRP A 556 -72.64 32.56 -25.08
C TRP A 556 -72.24 33.09 -26.46
N LEU A 557 -71.21 32.49 -27.09
CA LEU A 557 -70.74 32.83 -28.44
C LEU A 557 -71.70 32.39 -29.56
N THR A 558 -72.75 31.62 -29.28
CA THR A 558 -73.82 31.37 -30.27
C THR A 558 -74.80 32.53 -30.37
N ALA A 559 -75.01 33.26 -29.28
CA ALA A 559 -75.95 34.39 -29.19
C ALA A 559 -75.26 35.76 -29.30
N HIS A 560 -73.96 35.82 -28.98
CA HIS A 560 -73.18 37.04 -28.95
C HIS A 560 -71.85 36.87 -29.71
N SER A 561 -71.14 37.96 -29.94
CA SER A 561 -69.79 37.94 -30.53
C SER A 561 -68.80 38.68 -29.64
N ALA A 562 -67.57 38.18 -29.58
CA ALA A 562 -66.46 38.83 -28.87
C ALA A 562 -65.31 39.12 -29.85
N ASP A 563 -64.72 40.30 -29.75
CA ASP A 563 -63.54 40.69 -30.53
C ASP A 563 -62.28 39.93 -30.09
N LEU A 564 -62.24 39.51 -28.82
CA LEU A 564 -61.20 38.68 -28.23
C LEU A 564 -61.76 37.81 -27.11
N VAL A 565 -61.30 36.57 -26.99
CA VAL A 565 -61.56 35.72 -25.83
C VAL A 565 -60.27 35.58 -25.01
N VAL A 566 -60.33 35.81 -23.71
CA VAL A 566 -59.27 35.53 -22.74
C VAL A 566 -59.62 34.20 -22.08
N LEU A 567 -58.87 33.16 -22.38
CA LEU A 567 -59.26 31.76 -22.10
C LEU A 567 -58.29 31.07 -21.14
N ASP A 568 -58.80 30.56 -20.02
CA ASP A 568 -58.03 29.63 -19.18
C ASP A 568 -57.88 28.26 -19.86
N MET A 569 -56.70 27.66 -19.69
CA MET A 569 -56.37 26.33 -20.14
C MET A 569 -56.94 25.23 -19.24
N ILE A 570 -57.07 25.48 -17.94
CA ILE A 570 -57.50 24.50 -16.96
C ILE A 570 -58.77 25.04 -16.31
N MET A 571 -59.88 24.32 -16.49
CA MET A 571 -61.19 24.67 -15.95
C MET A 571 -61.83 23.39 -15.43
N ASP A 572 -62.27 23.39 -14.16
CA ASP A 572 -62.95 22.26 -13.51
C ASP A 572 -64.20 22.76 -12.75
N PRO A 573 -65.40 22.17 -12.94
CA PRO A 573 -65.76 21.05 -13.82
C PRO A 573 -66.08 21.46 -15.26
N GLY A 574 -65.83 20.56 -16.21
CA GLY A 574 -66.25 20.72 -17.61
C GLY A 574 -65.15 20.43 -18.63
N ILE A 575 -65.25 21.06 -19.80
CA ILE A 575 -64.23 21.00 -20.85
C ILE A 575 -63.03 21.90 -20.54
N ASP A 576 -61.83 21.47 -20.96
CA ASP A 576 -60.60 22.26 -20.80
C ASP A 576 -60.49 23.39 -21.85
N GLY A 577 -59.53 24.31 -21.67
CA GLY A 577 -59.37 25.46 -22.57
C GLY A 577 -59.06 25.07 -24.01
N ARG A 578 -58.39 23.93 -24.24
CA ARG A 578 -58.09 23.45 -25.59
C ARG A 578 -59.35 22.99 -26.31
N GLU A 579 -60.17 22.19 -25.65
CA GLU A 579 -61.45 21.74 -26.21
C GLU A 579 -62.40 22.93 -26.44
N THR A 580 -62.42 23.89 -25.52
CA THR A 580 -63.17 25.15 -25.67
C THR A 580 -62.73 25.91 -26.93
N PHE A 581 -61.43 26.12 -27.12
CA PHE A 581 -60.90 26.77 -28.33
C PHE A 581 -61.29 26.05 -29.63
N MET A 582 -61.19 24.71 -29.64
CA MET A 582 -61.56 23.90 -30.79
C MET A 582 -63.05 24.03 -31.14
N ARG A 583 -63.92 24.12 -30.13
CA ARG A 583 -65.37 24.34 -30.34
C ARG A 583 -65.67 25.76 -30.79
N MET A 584 -65.03 26.78 -30.21
CA MET A 584 -65.17 28.17 -30.63
C MET A 584 -64.76 28.36 -32.10
N ARG A 585 -63.65 27.75 -32.53
CA ARG A 585 -63.21 27.80 -33.94
C ARG A 585 -64.18 27.15 -34.93
N LYS A 586 -64.94 26.14 -34.50
CA LYS A 586 -65.99 25.55 -35.36
C LYS A 586 -67.16 26.51 -35.58
N LEU A 587 -67.44 27.38 -34.60
CA LEU A 587 -68.47 28.41 -34.69
C LEU A 587 -67.97 29.64 -35.47
N ASN A 588 -66.77 30.10 -35.16
CA ASN A 588 -66.10 31.22 -35.81
C ASN A 588 -64.61 30.90 -36.03
N PRO A 589 -64.20 30.54 -37.26
CA PRO A 589 -62.80 30.20 -37.58
C PRO A 589 -61.78 31.30 -37.28
N ASP A 590 -62.22 32.56 -37.29
CA ASP A 590 -61.38 33.74 -37.08
C ASP A 590 -61.43 34.26 -35.63
N GLN A 591 -62.05 33.52 -34.70
CA GLN A 591 -62.14 33.92 -33.30
C GLN A 591 -60.76 34.07 -32.68
N ARG A 592 -60.48 35.27 -32.16
CA ARG A 592 -59.20 35.58 -31.52
C ARG A 592 -59.24 35.14 -30.08
N VAL A 593 -58.16 34.51 -29.65
CA VAL A 593 -58.01 34.01 -28.29
C VAL A 593 -56.65 34.38 -27.72
N VAL A 594 -56.62 34.98 -26.53
CA VAL A 594 -55.42 35.07 -25.68
C VAL A 594 -55.54 33.96 -24.67
N ILE A 595 -54.47 33.16 -24.57
CA ILE A 595 -54.41 32.04 -23.63
C ILE A 595 -53.90 32.58 -22.30
N VAL A 596 -54.55 32.23 -21.22
CA VAL A 596 -54.09 32.57 -19.88
C VAL A 596 -53.96 31.30 -19.05
N SER A 597 -52.87 31.13 -18.30
CA SER A 597 -52.75 29.95 -17.42
C SER A 597 -51.79 30.17 -16.26
N GLY A 598 -52.10 29.60 -15.10
CA GLY A 598 -51.20 29.54 -13.93
C GLY A 598 -50.02 28.56 -14.09
N PHE A 599 -50.02 27.74 -15.14
CA PHE A 599 -48.92 26.85 -15.49
C PHE A 599 -48.10 27.46 -16.63
N SER A 600 -46.76 27.33 -16.62
CA SER A 600 -45.91 27.66 -17.78
C SER A 600 -46.40 26.99 -19.08
N GLU A 601 -46.00 27.53 -20.24
CA GLU A 601 -46.30 26.99 -21.58
C GLU A 601 -46.18 25.45 -21.61
N THR A 602 -47.32 24.78 -21.47
CA THR A 602 -47.41 23.33 -21.62
C THR A 602 -47.44 22.99 -23.10
N GLU A 603 -47.16 21.73 -23.46
CA GLU A 603 -47.26 21.24 -24.84
C GLU A 603 -48.63 21.58 -25.46
N LYS A 604 -49.70 21.56 -24.65
CA LYS A 604 -51.05 22.02 -25.01
C LYS A 604 -51.13 23.49 -25.43
N VAL A 605 -50.40 24.39 -24.76
CA VAL A 605 -50.36 25.83 -25.11
C VAL A 605 -49.61 26.04 -26.43
N ILE A 606 -48.48 25.35 -26.60
CA ILE A 606 -47.67 25.40 -27.83
C ILE A 606 -48.50 24.89 -29.02
N ASP A 607 -49.22 23.78 -28.85
CA ASP A 607 -50.09 23.24 -29.87
C ASP A 607 -51.28 24.17 -30.18
N MET A 608 -51.88 24.81 -29.18
CA MET A 608 -52.92 25.82 -29.39
C MET A 608 -52.41 27.04 -30.19
N GLN A 609 -51.21 27.53 -29.87
CA GLN A 609 -50.59 28.63 -30.61
C GLN A 609 -50.31 28.23 -32.07
N ARG A 610 -49.87 26.98 -32.32
CA ARG A 610 -49.73 26.43 -33.69
C ARG A 610 -51.07 26.35 -34.44
N LEU A 611 -52.17 26.12 -33.72
CA LEU A 611 -53.53 26.08 -34.28
C LEU A 611 -54.14 27.47 -34.50
N GLY A 612 -53.41 28.54 -34.20
CA GLY A 612 -53.80 29.92 -34.49
C GLY A 612 -54.26 30.72 -33.25
N ALA A 613 -54.16 30.17 -32.04
CA ALA A 613 -54.38 30.95 -30.83
C ALA A 613 -53.33 32.06 -30.69
N GLY A 614 -53.71 33.16 -30.03
CA GLY A 614 -52.91 34.36 -29.85
C GLY A 614 -51.85 34.24 -28.75
N ALA A 615 -51.50 35.39 -28.17
CA ALA A 615 -50.47 35.45 -27.12
C ALA A 615 -50.85 34.58 -25.92
N TYR A 616 -49.83 34.07 -25.24
CA TYR A 616 -49.97 33.37 -23.97
C TYR A 616 -49.53 34.30 -22.83
N VAL A 617 -50.36 34.39 -21.79
CA VAL A 617 -50.13 35.19 -20.59
C VAL A 617 -50.12 34.28 -19.37
N ARG A 618 -49.08 34.40 -18.55
CA ARG A 618 -48.92 33.58 -17.35
C ARG A 618 -49.62 34.23 -16.16
N LYS A 619 -50.39 33.46 -15.38
CA LYS A 619 -50.96 33.90 -14.10
C LYS A 619 -49.94 33.71 -12.96
N PRO A 620 -49.87 34.61 -11.95
CA PRO A 620 -50.57 35.89 -11.90
C PRO A 620 -49.94 36.88 -12.90
N TYR A 621 -50.78 37.66 -13.58
CA TYR A 621 -50.38 38.68 -14.55
C TYR A 621 -50.60 40.08 -13.98
N THR A 622 -49.73 41.00 -14.36
CA THR A 622 -49.88 42.43 -14.07
C THR A 622 -50.87 43.09 -15.05
N VAL A 623 -51.36 44.28 -14.69
CA VAL A 623 -52.18 45.12 -15.59
C VAL A 623 -51.49 45.34 -16.95
N VAL A 624 -50.17 45.53 -16.94
CA VAL A 624 -49.37 45.77 -18.15
C VAL A 624 -49.36 44.54 -19.04
N GLU A 625 -49.01 43.37 -18.50
CA GLU A 625 -48.88 42.12 -19.27
C GLU A 625 -50.20 41.71 -19.94
N LEU A 626 -51.32 41.81 -19.21
CA LEU A 626 -52.64 41.51 -19.78
C LEU A 626 -53.02 42.53 -20.87
N ALA A 627 -52.77 43.82 -20.64
CA ALA A 627 -53.05 44.86 -21.62
C ALA A 627 -52.27 44.67 -22.93
N GLU A 628 -50.99 44.31 -22.84
CA GLU A 628 -50.15 44.08 -24.02
C GLU A 628 -50.61 42.87 -24.83
N ALA A 629 -50.99 41.78 -24.15
CA ALA A 629 -51.47 40.57 -24.80
C ALA A 629 -52.81 40.78 -25.50
N VAL A 630 -53.75 41.48 -24.84
CA VAL A 630 -55.05 41.85 -25.42
C VAL A 630 -54.86 42.77 -26.63
N ARG A 631 -54.04 43.81 -26.51
CA ARG A 631 -53.71 44.71 -27.62
C ARG A 631 -53.08 43.96 -28.79
N GLY A 632 -52.10 43.09 -28.53
CA GLY A 632 -51.45 42.27 -29.55
C GLY A 632 -52.42 41.30 -30.24
N GLY A 633 -53.34 40.71 -29.47
CA GLY A 633 -54.42 39.87 -29.99
C GLY A 633 -55.36 40.64 -30.92
N LEU A 634 -55.75 41.85 -30.55
CA LEU A 634 -56.65 42.71 -31.33
C LEU A 634 -55.99 43.31 -32.58
N ALA A 635 -54.69 43.65 -32.53
CA ALA A 635 -53.95 44.30 -33.61
C ALA A 635 -53.73 43.41 -34.86
N LYS A 636 -53.84 42.08 -34.75
CA LYS A 636 -53.72 41.14 -35.88
C LYS A 636 -54.81 41.31 -36.97
N ARG A 637 -55.73 42.28 -36.85
CA ARG A 637 -56.74 42.61 -37.88
C ARG A 637 -56.20 43.39 -39.09
N HIS A 638 -55.07 44.08 -38.95
CA HIS A 638 -54.74 45.21 -39.85
C HIS A 638 -53.63 44.97 -40.88
N ARG A 639 -53.20 43.72 -41.09
CA ARG A 639 -52.27 43.39 -42.19
C ARG A 639 -52.98 42.51 -43.21
N GLU A 640 -53.80 43.14 -44.04
CA GLU A 640 -54.07 42.64 -45.40
C GLU A 640 -53.01 43.19 -46.36
#